data_AF-A0A2V9R394-F1
#
_entry.id   AF-A0A2V9R394-F1
#
_cell.length_a   1.000
_cell.length_b   1.000
_cell.length_c   1.000
_cell.angle_alpha   90.00
_cell.angle_beta   90.00
_cell.angle_gamma   90.00
#
_symmetry.space_group_name_H-M   'P 1'
#
loop_
_entity.id
_entity.type
_entity.pdbx_description
1 polymer ?
#
loop_
_entity_poly.entity_id
_entity_poly.type
_entity_poly.pdbx_seq_one_letter_code
_entity_poly.pdbx_strand_id
1 'polypeptide(L)'
;MLIDTLGSVNAADKMNMTLTNGVGNSGGSNLASDSGSTITINTGLSQFVIRKSGFNLLDQVVTNGKTLVSPGHSGGLVWIDDVGTNYYSRYDNPNVAISENGPVKAVIKVEGRFKTSSGSNAPMGYTVFLTFYKNMASVKTGLTLRNAYDAVYSRAAFKAFELVLPTALGSGKSFTFAAKTGNQGGSLSATEQAYIYQGYTKHKSGGDFWQWSNTIMEAPTDKLNLGVRMVKNSTILKDFSGDQDNDYALGWGELKDSTNAGISIAYQDMDANFPSAIEFAGDGTATVGLFSKRNTKLPIVFDWATHESRDLLLDFHTTTANDDLINARLQTPLFGRAPFQQYRDSGAFLGETRIASYQEQQTIYQDNGKSGFTIPNQARQVIRVWDSSQGGTDNQRDWMLANQLDYVRIGHGGQMLNSLQRAMFVADQFAWRSDDFNFAEKSISYFQNAGKTGKPFNGAFNKQESDYEHIWVYGLYTSYYFTGDERYKHGALDLADSAYSQYLTPGGDVNIFSRLGISAARMATLSYMFDNNQPYLDRLNRYVITFLNQIDQYPGTPNVGRSNTRGYIVPSPTGSTQLVSSLFTTTYYPGAIVDILRHTPPNHVFTSPLYPGLSFTKEDLADALEGLAYFYMKEAYVYPQSGKPYIQYLYDTLNYVDPGSGRVYDTGMGAAMAFELSGDTQFLTLGAKLAVNVDKDQAFVSNSEIGNLRLLYDIQNQSQTHVGFLPLNVTNNGSGSYTLSWTAPSGASKYQVKFASRPIVPNLNYNKNTKAFQYNPSQYTAFWAANNVPNEPLPASPGSIQSMTLSGLSCGSSCNFVIRYQHNPASSTIPPSSTRLPSPANFHVE
;
A
#
# COMPACT_ATOMS: atom_id res chain seq x y z
N MET A 1 16.25 -3.33 7.40
CA MET A 1 17.51 -3.36 6.64
C MET A 1 17.17 -3.80 5.23
N LEU A 2 17.46 -2.97 4.23
CA LEU A 2 17.40 -3.32 2.82
C LEU A 2 18.80 -3.81 2.39
N ILE A 3 18.88 -4.69 1.41
CA ILE A 3 20.15 -5.27 0.96
C ILE A 3 20.18 -5.22 -0.56
N ASP A 4 21.23 -4.61 -1.10
CA ASP A 4 21.51 -4.59 -2.53
C ASP A 4 22.60 -5.60 -2.88
N THR A 5 22.42 -6.29 -4.00
CA THR A 5 23.38 -7.25 -4.53
C THR A 5 23.60 -7.03 -6.02
N LEU A 6 24.74 -7.50 -6.53
CA LEU A 6 24.99 -7.58 -7.96
C LEU A 6 24.61 -8.97 -8.46
N GLY A 7 23.73 -9.00 -9.46
CA GLY A 7 23.34 -10.22 -10.14
C GLY A 7 23.08 -9.95 -11.62
N SER A 8 23.46 -10.91 -12.47
CA SER A 8 23.17 -10.89 -13.90
C SER A 8 22.75 -12.29 -14.31
N VAL A 9 21.66 -12.39 -15.05
CA VAL A 9 21.10 -13.64 -15.55
C VAL A 9 20.70 -13.47 -17.01
N ASN A 10 20.72 -14.56 -17.77
CA ASN A 10 20.11 -14.53 -19.10
C ASN A 10 18.58 -14.46 -18.96
N ALA A 11 17.89 -14.17 -20.06
CA ALA A 11 16.43 -14.26 -20.09
C ALA A 11 15.97 -15.67 -19.68
N ALA A 12 14.93 -15.73 -18.84
CA ALA A 12 14.37 -16.95 -18.24
C ALA A 12 15.30 -17.73 -17.28
N ASP A 13 16.54 -17.28 -17.03
CA ASP A 13 17.42 -17.86 -16.02
C ASP A 13 17.18 -17.23 -14.63
N LYS A 14 17.73 -17.89 -13.61
CA LYS A 14 17.74 -17.40 -12.22
C LYS A 14 19.12 -17.55 -11.59
N MET A 15 19.43 -16.65 -10.67
CA MET A 15 20.61 -16.73 -9.80
C MET A 15 20.14 -16.96 -8.37
N ASN A 16 20.66 -17.99 -7.71
CA ASN A 16 20.38 -18.23 -6.29
C ASN A 16 21.39 -17.47 -5.44
N MET A 17 20.90 -16.67 -4.50
CA MET A 17 21.72 -15.96 -3.52
C MET A 17 21.26 -16.38 -2.12
N THR A 18 22.20 -16.59 -1.20
CA THR A 18 21.91 -16.92 0.20
C THR A 18 22.39 -15.79 1.09
N LEU A 19 21.51 -15.29 1.95
CA LEU A 19 21.84 -14.36 3.01
C LEU A 19 21.92 -15.13 4.32
N THR A 20 23.01 -14.96 5.07
CA THR A 20 23.20 -15.55 6.40
C THR A 20 23.17 -14.46 7.47
N ASN A 21 22.60 -14.78 8.63
CA ASN A 21 22.65 -13.89 9.78
C ASN A 21 24.09 -13.74 10.26
N GLY A 22 24.50 -12.50 10.57
CA GLY A 22 25.83 -12.22 11.08
C GLY A 22 26.15 -10.72 11.06
N VAL A 23 27.36 -10.40 11.47
CA VAL A 23 27.94 -9.06 11.31
C VAL A 23 28.86 -9.12 10.10
N GLY A 24 28.62 -8.27 9.11
CA GLY A 24 29.43 -8.20 7.90
C GLY A 24 29.54 -6.77 7.42
N ASN A 25 30.71 -6.40 6.89
CA ASN A 25 30.86 -5.19 6.09
C ASN A 25 30.80 -5.62 4.62
N SER A 26 29.94 -4.97 3.82
CA SER A 26 30.00 -5.06 2.37
C SER A 26 31.34 -4.49 1.95
N GLY A 27 32.35 -5.34 1.72
CA GLY A 27 33.69 -4.87 1.36
C GLY A 27 33.65 -3.96 0.12
N GLY A 28 34.58 -3.00 0.06
CA GLY A 28 34.68 -2.03 -1.03
C GLY A 28 34.40 -0.59 -0.58
N SER A 29 34.79 0.37 -1.41
CA SER A 29 34.52 1.79 -1.18
C SER A 29 33.10 2.14 -1.59
N ASN A 30 32.50 3.09 -0.87
CA ASN A 30 31.24 3.73 -1.27
C ASN A 30 31.34 4.31 -2.68
N LEU A 31 30.26 4.21 -3.46
CA LEU A 31 30.25 4.74 -4.83
C LEU A 31 30.21 6.27 -4.86
N ALA A 32 29.52 6.92 -3.92
CA ALA A 32 29.35 8.38 -3.89
C ALA A 32 30.21 9.06 -2.84
N SER A 33 30.68 10.27 -3.16
CA SER A 33 31.45 11.14 -2.27
C SER A 33 30.95 12.59 -2.39
N ASP A 34 30.80 13.27 -1.26
CA ASP A 34 30.33 14.65 -1.20
C ASP A 34 31.53 15.58 -0.95
N SER A 35 31.70 16.57 -1.82
CA SER A 35 32.77 17.57 -1.73
C SER A 35 32.26 18.95 -1.29
N GLY A 36 31.00 19.05 -0.85
CA GLY A 36 30.34 20.29 -0.48
C GLY A 36 29.62 20.94 -1.66
N SER A 37 30.33 21.26 -2.75
CA SER A 37 29.72 21.88 -3.94
C SER A 37 29.13 20.87 -4.93
N THR A 38 29.69 19.67 -4.97
CA THR A 38 29.28 18.59 -5.86
C THR A 38 29.30 17.24 -5.15
N ILE A 39 28.49 16.32 -5.65
CA ILE A 39 28.57 14.89 -5.34
C ILE A 39 29.18 14.19 -6.55
N THR A 40 30.25 13.43 -6.32
CA THR A 40 30.89 12.60 -7.34
C THR A 40 30.56 11.14 -7.09
N ILE A 41 30.09 10.44 -8.11
CA ILE A 41 29.72 9.03 -8.07
C ILE A 41 30.62 8.27 -9.02
N ASN A 42 31.33 7.25 -8.52
CA ASN A 42 32.18 6.39 -9.32
C ASN A 42 31.63 4.96 -9.31
N THR A 43 31.09 4.51 -10.45
CA THR A 43 30.58 3.15 -10.60
C THR A 43 31.67 2.16 -11.02
N GLY A 44 32.90 2.62 -11.24
CA GLY A 44 34.00 1.84 -11.83
C GLY A 44 34.04 1.96 -13.35
N LEU A 45 32.90 1.81 -14.02
CA LEU A 45 32.79 1.98 -15.48
C LEU A 45 32.61 3.46 -15.88
N SER A 46 31.88 4.20 -15.04
CA SER A 46 31.56 5.60 -15.26
C SER A 46 31.75 6.44 -14.01
N GLN A 47 32.11 7.70 -14.21
CA GLN A 47 32.08 8.74 -13.19
C GLN A 47 31.00 9.76 -13.54
N PHE A 48 30.17 10.08 -12.55
CA PHE A 48 29.11 11.08 -12.64
C PHE A 48 29.38 12.19 -11.63
N VAL A 49 29.06 13.42 -12.00
CA VAL A 49 29.14 14.58 -11.10
C VAL A 49 27.78 15.28 -11.07
N ILE A 50 27.30 15.57 -9.86
CA ILE A 50 26.07 16.31 -9.62
C ILE A 50 26.41 17.54 -8.81
N ARG A 51 26.00 18.72 -9.27
CA ARG A 51 26.20 19.96 -8.53
C ARG A 51 25.04 20.26 -7.58
N LYS A 52 25.35 20.84 -6.42
CA LYS A 52 24.36 21.24 -5.41
C LYS A 52 23.71 22.59 -5.68
N SER A 53 24.34 23.45 -6.48
CA SER A 53 23.80 24.73 -6.90
C SER A 53 23.58 24.79 -8.41
N GLY A 54 22.43 25.31 -8.80
CA GLY A 54 21.98 25.38 -10.19
C GLY A 54 21.77 24.02 -10.83
N PHE A 55 21.22 23.04 -10.12
CA PHE A 55 21.06 21.66 -10.59
C PHE A 55 20.68 21.50 -12.08
N ASN A 56 21.56 20.83 -12.84
CA ASN A 56 21.43 20.54 -14.28
C ASN A 56 21.38 19.02 -14.57
N LEU A 57 20.82 18.24 -13.65
CA LEU A 57 20.73 16.77 -13.68
C LEU A 57 22.08 16.07 -13.46
N LEU A 58 22.92 15.96 -14.50
CA LEU A 58 24.24 15.34 -14.47
C LEU A 58 25.23 16.36 -15.04
N ASP A 59 25.99 17.01 -14.18
CA ASP A 59 26.90 18.07 -14.62
C ASP A 59 28.05 17.50 -15.48
N GLN A 60 28.56 16.32 -15.12
CA GLN A 60 29.58 15.63 -15.90
C GLN A 60 29.31 14.13 -15.93
N VAL A 61 29.59 13.50 -17.07
CA VAL A 61 29.62 12.05 -17.24
C VAL A 61 30.87 11.65 -18.01
N VAL A 62 31.70 10.80 -17.41
CA VAL A 62 32.87 10.19 -18.04
C VAL A 62 32.69 8.67 -18.02
N THR A 63 32.62 8.03 -19.19
CA THR A 63 32.53 6.58 -19.32
C THR A 63 33.75 6.07 -20.07
N ASN A 64 34.44 5.04 -19.56
CA ASN A 64 35.66 4.49 -20.19
C ASN A 64 36.68 5.57 -20.58
N GLY A 65 36.82 6.63 -19.77
CA GLY A 65 37.72 7.75 -20.02
C GLY A 65 37.24 8.78 -21.06
N LYS A 66 36.13 8.53 -21.78
CA LYS A 66 35.52 9.50 -22.71
C LYS A 66 34.50 10.36 -21.96
N THR A 67 34.62 11.68 -22.08
CA THR A 67 33.60 12.62 -21.57
C THR A 67 32.39 12.61 -22.50
N LEU A 68 31.23 12.24 -21.97
CA LEU A 68 29.96 12.17 -22.70
C LEU A 68 28.98 13.29 -22.30
N VAL A 69 29.21 13.93 -21.14
CA VAL A 69 28.57 15.19 -20.73
C VAL A 69 29.64 16.08 -20.13
N SER A 70 29.71 17.34 -20.58
CA SER A 70 30.70 18.32 -20.11
C SER A 70 30.16 19.18 -18.96
N PRO A 71 30.98 19.49 -17.94
CA PRO A 71 30.58 20.32 -16.80
C PRO A 71 30.12 21.70 -17.21
N GLY A 72 29.19 22.27 -16.43
CA GLY A 72 28.68 23.62 -16.63
C GLY A 72 27.73 23.79 -17.80
N HIS A 73 27.28 22.69 -18.42
CA HIS A 73 26.29 22.76 -19.50
C HIS A 73 24.96 23.35 -19.01
N SER A 74 24.19 23.89 -19.96
CA SER A 74 22.97 24.66 -19.67
C SER A 74 21.70 23.80 -19.57
N GLY A 75 21.83 22.48 -19.38
CA GLY A 75 20.69 21.55 -19.30
C GLY A 75 19.97 21.59 -17.94
N GLY A 76 19.25 20.52 -17.65
CA GLY A 76 18.49 20.33 -16.41
C GLY A 76 17.02 20.04 -16.68
N LEU A 77 16.19 20.29 -15.66
CA LEU A 77 14.75 20.15 -15.76
C LEU A 77 14.12 21.49 -16.17
N VAL A 78 13.14 21.42 -17.06
CA VAL A 78 12.44 22.58 -17.63
C VAL A 78 10.94 22.40 -17.43
N TRP A 79 10.31 23.37 -16.79
CA TRP A 79 8.86 23.49 -16.71
C TRP A 79 8.41 24.69 -17.51
N ILE A 80 7.43 24.50 -18.39
CA ILE A 80 6.91 25.54 -19.28
C ILE A 80 5.48 25.84 -18.87
N ASP A 81 5.19 27.07 -18.45
CA ASP A 81 3.84 27.47 -18.04
C ASP A 81 2.86 27.50 -19.22
N ASP A 82 1.58 27.75 -18.92
CA ASP A 82 0.48 27.81 -19.89
C ASP A 82 0.61 28.97 -20.90
N VAL A 83 1.35 30.02 -20.59
CA VAL A 83 1.62 31.14 -21.51
C VAL A 83 2.92 30.97 -22.31
N GLY A 84 3.79 30.04 -21.94
CA GLY A 84 5.03 29.68 -22.65
C GLY A 84 6.33 30.18 -22.00
N THR A 85 6.29 30.65 -20.76
CA THR A 85 7.49 31.00 -19.99
C THR A 85 8.22 29.75 -19.52
N ASN A 86 9.54 29.73 -19.68
CA ASN A 86 10.38 28.63 -19.21
C ASN A 86 10.93 28.90 -17.81
N TYR A 87 10.80 27.90 -16.95
CA TYR A 87 11.40 27.84 -15.63
C TYR A 87 12.34 26.64 -15.56
N TYR A 88 13.51 26.81 -14.97
CA TYR A 88 14.59 25.84 -15.00
C TYR A 88 15.03 25.47 -13.58
N SER A 89 15.40 24.20 -13.40
CA SER A 89 16.10 23.76 -12.18
C SER A 89 17.48 24.41 -12.03
N ARG A 90 18.11 24.80 -13.15
CA ARG A 90 19.47 25.34 -13.16
C ARG A 90 19.62 26.73 -12.52
N TYR A 91 18.50 27.41 -12.29
CA TYR A 91 18.44 28.70 -11.60
C TYR A 91 18.06 28.55 -10.12
N ASP A 92 17.86 27.32 -9.64
CA ASP A 92 17.54 27.01 -8.26
C ASP A 92 18.75 26.52 -7.45
N ASN A 93 18.61 26.54 -6.13
CA ASN A 93 19.54 25.95 -5.18
C ASN A 93 18.83 24.83 -4.41
N PRO A 94 18.65 23.66 -5.03
CA PRO A 94 17.89 22.58 -4.42
C PRO A 94 18.65 21.94 -3.24
N ASN A 95 17.91 21.19 -2.42
CA ASN A 95 18.53 20.26 -1.49
C ASN A 95 19.04 19.04 -2.27
N VAL A 96 20.34 18.77 -2.20
CA VAL A 96 21.00 17.65 -2.89
C VAL A 96 21.74 16.82 -1.86
N ALA A 97 21.29 15.59 -1.64
CA ALA A 97 21.80 14.71 -0.60
C ALA A 97 22.02 13.28 -1.11
N ILE A 98 23.01 12.60 -0.53
CA ILE A 98 23.18 11.16 -0.68
C ILE A 98 22.16 10.48 0.24
N SER A 99 21.13 9.85 -0.31
CA SER A 99 20.11 9.13 0.49
C SER A 99 20.54 7.69 0.80
N GLU A 100 21.28 7.06 -0.10
CA GLU A 100 21.90 5.74 0.11
C GLU A 100 23.33 5.74 -0.43
N ASN A 101 24.26 5.13 0.30
CA ASN A 101 25.65 5.01 -0.15
C ASN A 101 26.28 3.70 0.32
N GLY A 102 26.60 2.84 -0.63
CA GLY A 102 27.34 1.62 -0.38
C GLY A 102 28.25 1.29 -1.55
N PRO A 103 28.94 0.13 -1.51
CA PRO A 103 29.86 -0.30 -2.57
C PRO A 103 29.17 -0.89 -3.81
N VAL A 104 27.85 -1.09 -3.78
CA VAL A 104 27.06 -1.70 -4.88
C VAL A 104 26.07 -0.72 -5.47
N LYS A 105 25.50 0.16 -4.65
CA LYS A 105 24.46 1.12 -5.01
C LYS A 105 24.73 2.45 -4.31
N ALA A 106 24.43 3.54 -5.00
CA ALA A 106 24.24 4.84 -4.39
C ALA A 106 22.97 5.49 -4.94
N VAL A 107 22.26 6.22 -4.09
CA VAL A 107 21.07 6.99 -4.46
C VAL A 107 21.28 8.43 -4.04
N ILE A 108 21.09 9.35 -4.99
CA ILE A 108 21.15 10.78 -4.75
C ILE A 108 19.72 11.32 -4.85
N LYS A 109 19.27 11.97 -3.79
CA LYS A 109 17.98 12.66 -3.71
C LYS A 109 18.18 14.15 -3.96
N VAL A 110 17.36 14.71 -4.85
CA VAL A 110 17.36 16.14 -5.17
C VAL A 110 15.95 16.70 -5.02
N GLU A 111 15.76 17.72 -4.19
CA GLU A 111 14.47 18.38 -3.98
C GLU A 111 14.59 19.87 -4.25
N GLY A 112 13.83 20.39 -5.22
CA GLY A 112 13.96 21.77 -5.67
C GLY A 112 12.69 22.41 -6.22
N ARG A 113 12.86 23.65 -6.68
CA ARG A 113 11.87 24.52 -7.33
C ARG A 113 12.34 24.87 -8.73
N PHE A 114 11.41 25.18 -9.63
CA PHE A 114 11.78 25.77 -10.92
C PHE A 114 11.82 27.30 -10.81
N LYS A 115 12.83 27.91 -11.43
CA LYS A 115 12.98 29.37 -11.44
C LYS A 115 13.20 29.94 -12.84
N THR A 116 12.74 31.15 -13.09
CA THR A 116 13.18 31.94 -14.25
C THR A 116 14.62 32.40 -14.06
N SER A 117 15.25 32.93 -15.11
CA SER A 117 16.58 33.57 -15.01
C SER A 117 16.60 34.80 -14.09
N SER A 118 15.45 35.44 -13.88
CA SER A 118 15.28 36.55 -12.93
C SER A 118 15.04 36.08 -11.48
N GLY A 119 14.96 34.76 -11.24
CA GLY A 119 14.78 34.17 -9.91
C GLY A 119 13.32 34.00 -9.47
N SER A 120 12.34 34.23 -10.35
CA SER A 120 10.91 34.04 -10.03
C SER A 120 10.57 32.55 -9.97
N ASN A 121 9.87 32.12 -8.91
CA ASN A 121 9.49 30.72 -8.73
C ASN A 121 8.31 30.35 -9.65
N ALA A 122 8.38 29.16 -10.24
CA ALA A 122 7.19 28.48 -10.75
C ALA A 122 6.23 28.12 -9.60
N PRO A 123 4.95 27.84 -9.86
CA PRO A 123 4.04 27.31 -8.85
C PRO A 123 4.43 25.91 -8.35
N MET A 124 5.07 25.12 -9.20
CA MET A 124 5.40 23.71 -8.95
C MET A 124 6.87 23.50 -8.54
N GLY A 125 7.14 22.34 -7.93
CA GLY A 125 8.49 21.88 -7.60
C GLY A 125 8.81 20.53 -8.22
N TYR A 126 10.00 20.01 -7.92
CA TYR A 126 10.42 18.69 -8.36
C TYR A 126 11.17 17.92 -7.28
N THR A 127 11.15 16.60 -7.39
CA THR A 127 12.05 15.67 -6.69
C THR A 127 12.69 14.74 -7.71
N VAL A 128 13.99 14.47 -7.57
CA VAL A 128 14.73 13.52 -8.41
C VAL A 128 15.45 12.50 -7.54
N PHE A 129 15.28 11.22 -7.85
CA PHE A 129 16.09 10.13 -7.33
C PHE A 129 17.00 9.61 -8.45
N LEU A 130 18.31 9.80 -8.29
CA LEU A 130 19.34 9.29 -9.21
C LEU A 130 19.98 8.07 -8.58
N THR A 131 19.69 6.89 -9.14
CA THR A 131 20.21 5.60 -8.64
C THR A 131 21.32 5.08 -9.55
N PHE A 132 22.47 4.81 -8.92
CA PHE A 132 23.68 4.33 -9.58
C PHE A 132 24.04 2.95 -9.04
N TYR A 133 24.49 2.07 -9.92
CA TYR A 133 24.95 0.73 -9.57
C TYR A 133 26.40 0.52 -9.99
N LYS A 134 27.14 -0.26 -9.21
CA LYS A 134 28.51 -0.66 -9.53
C LYS A 134 28.59 -1.35 -10.89
N ASN A 135 29.64 -1.02 -11.63
CA ASN A 135 29.97 -1.48 -12.98
C ASN A 135 28.89 -1.18 -14.04
N MET A 136 28.03 -0.19 -13.81
CA MET A 136 27.06 0.28 -14.79
C MET A 136 27.45 1.65 -15.32
N ALA A 137 27.21 1.88 -16.61
CA ALA A 137 27.33 3.19 -17.25
C ALA A 137 25.99 3.92 -17.33
N SER A 138 24.98 3.43 -16.61
CA SER A 138 23.64 3.99 -16.59
C SER A 138 23.26 4.53 -15.21
N VAL A 139 22.31 5.46 -15.23
CA VAL A 139 21.64 6.00 -14.06
C VAL A 139 20.14 5.85 -14.22
N LYS A 140 19.48 5.23 -13.24
CA LYS A 140 18.01 5.23 -13.16
C LYS A 140 17.60 6.57 -12.55
N THR A 141 16.68 7.27 -13.19
CA THR A 141 16.20 8.59 -12.79
C THR A 141 14.71 8.51 -12.49
N GLY A 142 14.33 8.59 -11.21
CA GLY A 142 12.94 8.77 -10.80
C GLY A 142 12.62 10.25 -10.65
N LEU A 143 11.76 10.79 -11.51
CA LEU A 143 11.42 12.22 -11.57
C LEU A 143 9.99 12.43 -11.08
N THR A 144 9.82 13.21 -10.03
CA THR A 144 8.51 13.55 -9.47
C THR A 144 8.25 15.04 -9.67
N LEU A 145 7.17 15.38 -10.38
CA LEU A 145 6.64 16.73 -10.47
C LEU A 145 5.69 16.97 -9.28
N ARG A 146 5.83 18.10 -8.58
CA ARG A 146 5.16 18.35 -7.31
C ARG A 146 4.29 19.59 -7.32
N ASN A 147 3.01 19.43 -6.99
CA ASN A 147 2.08 20.53 -6.74
C ASN A 147 1.45 20.42 -5.34
N ALA A 148 2.26 20.51 -4.28
CA ALA A 148 1.77 20.31 -2.92
C ALA A 148 2.30 21.33 -1.89
N TYR A 149 2.56 22.56 -2.34
CA TYR A 149 3.01 23.66 -1.51
C TYR A 149 1.83 24.45 -0.96
N ASP A 150 1.71 24.60 0.35
CA ASP A 150 0.69 25.41 1.01
C ASP A 150 0.79 26.88 0.59
N ALA A 151 2.02 27.36 0.31
CA ALA A 151 2.24 28.71 -0.22
C ALA A 151 1.65 28.95 -1.62
N VAL A 152 1.40 27.88 -2.39
CA VAL A 152 0.85 27.90 -3.76
C VAL A 152 -0.40 27.04 -3.81
N TYR A 153 -1.32 27.31 -2.89
CA TYR A 153 -2.60 26.63 -2.70
C TYR A 153 -3.55 26.80 -3.91
N SER A 154 -3.21 26.19 -5.06
CA SER A 154 -3.91 26.33 -6.34
C SER A 154 -3.60 25.19 -7.31
N ARG A 155 -4.51 24.92 -8.24
CA ARG A 155 -4.25 24.09 -9.42
C ARG A 155 -3.18 24.76 -10.29
N ALA A 156 -2.28 23.98 -10.88
CA ALA A 156 -1.26 24.47 -11.80
C ALA A 156 -1.60 24.08 -13.24
N ALA A 157 -1.51 25.04 -14.16
CA ALA A 157 -1.63 24.82 -15.60
C ALA A 157 -0.27 24.98 -16.27
N PHE A 158 0.07 24.11 -17.22
CA PHE A 158 1.37 24.10 -17.88
C PHE A 158 1.32 23.50 -19.28
N LYS A 159 2.35 23.77 -20.08
CA LYS A 159 2.53 23.22 -21.43
C LYS A 159 3.38 21.98 -21.46
N ALA A 160 4.48 21.98 -20.73
CA ALA A 160 5.46 20.91 -20.79
C ALA A 160 6.28 20.79 -19.51
N PHE A 161 6.78 19.59 -19.29
CA PHE A 161 7.80 19.26 -18.30
C PHE A 161 8.84 18.38 -19.00
N GLU A 162 10.06 18.89 -19.13
CA GLU A 162 11.11 18.27 -19.92
C GLU A 162 12.38 18.07 -19.09
N LEU A 163 13.09 16.97 -19.35
CA LEU A 163 14.49 16.79 -18.99
C LEU A 163 15.33 17.12 -20.23
N VAL A 164 16.32 17.99 -20.08
CA VAL A 164 17.22 18.42 -21.18
C VAL A 164 18.68 18.14 -20.80
N LEU A 165 19.36 17.33 -21.59
CA LEU A 165 20.75 16.93 -21.37
C LEU A 165 21.61 17.16 -22.64
N PRO A 166 22.34 18.27 -22.72
CA PRO A 166 23.43 18.45 -23.67
C PRO A 166 24.52 17.39 -23.48
N THR A 167 24.93 16.74 -24.57
CA THR A 167 26.04 15.76 -24.56
C THR A 167 27.31 16.34 -25.18
N ALA A 168 28.44 15.68 -24.95
CA ALA A 168 29.75 16.00 -25.51
C ALA A 168 30.12 15.08 -26.70
N LEU A 169 29.12 14.61 -27.44
CA LEU A 169 29.29 13.66 -28.54
C LEU A 169 30.02 14.27 -29.75
N GLY A 170 30.84 13.44 -30.41
CA GLY A 170 31.62 13.83 -31.60
C GLY A 170 30.77 14.13 -32.84
N SER A 171 31.43 14.28 -33.98
CA SER A 171 30.77 14.51 -35.28
C SER A 171 30.01 13.28 -35.79
N GLY A 172 29.19 13.47 -36.85
CA GLY A 172 28.49 12.36 -37.50
C GLY A 172 27.38 11.77 -36.62
N LYS A 173 26.61 12.63 -35.96
CA LYS A 173 25.56 12.19 -35.04
C LYS A 173 24.43 11.50 -35.80
N SER A 174 23.87 10.46 -35.19
CA SER A 174 22.71 9.74 -35.69
C SER A 174 21.78 9.36 -34.54
N PHE A 175 20.51 9.15 -34.87
CA PHE A 175 19.49 8.75 -33.90
C PHE A 175 18.75 7.50 -34.33
N THR A 176 18.19 6.80 -33.33
CA THR A 176 17.23 5.72 -33.49
C THR A 176 16.08 5.91 -32.50
N PHE A 177 14.84 5.66 -32.94
CA PHE A 177 13.65 5.60 -32.10
C PHE A 177 12.92 4.29 -32.30
N ALA A 178 12.36 3.74 -31.22
CA ALA A 178 11.70 2.44 -31.25
C ALA A 178 10.19 2.51 -31.05
N ALA A 179 9.45 1.83 -31.92
CA ALA A 179 8.00 1.64 -31.82
C ALA A 179 7.62 0.22 -32.22
N LYS A 180 6.42 -0.20 -31.78
CA LYS A 180 5.87 -1.53 -32.05
C LYS A 180 5.85 -1.87 -33.55
N THR A 181 5.57 -0.87 -34.39
CA THR A 181 5.48 -1.02 -35.85
C THR A 181 6.82 -0.87 -36.57
N GLY A 182 7.94 -0.85 -35.84
CA GLY A 182 9.29 -0.74 -36.38
C GLY A 182 10.03 0.52 -35.95
N ASN A 183 11.36 0.42 -35.94
CA ASN A 183 12.25 1.51 -35.56
C ASN A 183 12.47 2.48 -36.73
N GLN A 184 12.71 3.75 -36.41
CA GLN A 184 13.13 4.76 -37.38
C GLN A 184 14.42 5.41 -36.92
N GLY A 185 15.25 5.87 -37.87
CA GLY A 185 16.50 6.52 -37.54
C GLY A 185 17.10 7.29 -38.71
N GLY A 186 18.20 7.98 -38.45
CA GLY A 186 18.93 8.73 -39.48
C GLY A 186 20.04 9.60 -38.91
N SER A 187 20.82 10.22 -39.79
CA SER A 187 21.87 11.16 -39.41
C SER A 187 21.30 12.54 -39.04
N LEU A 188 21.97 13.28 -38.16
CA LEU A 188 21.67 14.66 -37.76
C LEU A 188 22.87 15.56 -38.03
N SER A 189 22.66 16.59 -38.85
CA SER A 189 23.56 17.74 -38.94
C SER A 189 23.33 18.71 -37.77
N ALA A 190 24.27 19.62 -37.52
CA ALA A 190 24.31 20.44 -36.30
C ALA A 190 23.05 21.27 -36.00
N THR A 191 22.21 21.56 -37.00
CA THR A 191 20.98 22.37 -36.86
C THR A 191 19.69 21.54 -36.94
N GLU A 192 19.80 20.24 -37.22
CA GLU A 192 18.65 19.36 -37.34
C GLU A 192 18.21 18.82 -35.97
N GLN A 193 16.94 18.46 -35.89
CA GLN A 193 16.35 17.79 -34.73
C GLN A 193 15.52 16.61 -35.20
N ALA A 194 15.37 15.60 -34.36
CA ALA A 194 14.43 14.52 -34.56
C ALA A 194 13.71 14.18 -33.25
N TYR A 195 12.48 13.69 -33.34
CA TYR A 195 11.73 13.25 -32.17
C TYR A 195 10.85 12.05 -32.46
N ILE A 196 10.57 11.28 -31.41
CA ILE A 196 9.42 10.39 -31.29
C ILE A 196 8.46 11.02 -30.28
N TYR A 197 7.18 11.12 -30.66
CA TYR A 197 6.10 11.61 -29.83
C TYR A 197 5.01 10.55 -29.73
N GLN A 198 4.66 10.19 -28.50
CA GLN A 198 3.56 9.30 -28.18
C GLN A 198 2.30 10.12 -27.92
N GLY A 199 1.32 9.94 -28.79
CA GLY A 199 -0.06 10.42 -28.62
C GLY A 199 -0.91 9.42 -27.82
N TYR A 200 -2.23 9.49 -27.97
CA TYR A 200 -3.14 8.61 -27.23
C TYR A 200 -3.00 7.14 -27.66
N THR A 201 -3.01 6.23 -26.68
CA THR A 201 -3.10 4.78 -26.86
C THR A 201 -3.90 4.16 -25.72
N LYS A 202 -4.49 2.99 -25.95
CA LYS A 202 -5.09 2.11 -24.95
C LYS A 202 -4.16 0.94 -24.59
N HIS A 203 -2.97 0.83 -25.18
CA HIS A 203 -2.02 -0.19 -24.82
C HIS A 203 -1.64 -0.06 -23.33
N LYS A 204 -1.71 -1.16 -22.58
CA LYS A 204 -1.57 -1.24 -21.11
C LYS A 204 -2.58 -0.41 -20.30
N SER A 205 -3.65 0.12 -20.90
CA SER A 205 -4.70 0.83 -20.15
C SER A 205 -5.33 -0.11 -19.10
N GLY A 206 -5.06 0.16 -17.82
CA GLY A 206 -5.63 -0.62 -16.71
C GLY A 206 -6.95 0.00 -16.28
N GLY A 207 -8.07 -0.75 -16.31
CA GLY A 207 -9.36 -0.33 -15.75
C GLY A 207 -9.78 1.10 -16.10
N ASP A 208 -9.49 1.52 -17.32
CA ASP A 208 -9.17 2.92 -17.60
C ASP A 208 -10.42 3.76 -17.88
N PHE A 209 -10.62 4.78 -17.04
CA PHE A 209 -11.80 5.63 -17.07
C PHE A 209 -11.56 6.95 -17.85
N TRP A 210 -10.77 6.91 -18.93
CA TRP A 210 -10.48 8.05 -19.83
C TRP A 210 -11.69 8.83 -20.39
N GLN A 211 -12.91 8.32 -20.22
CA GLN A 211 -14.12 8.96 -20.70
C GLN A 211 -14.54 10.19 -19.88
N TRP A 212 -13.88 10.47 -18.75
CA TRP A 212 -14.28 11.55 -17.85
C TRP A 212 -13.38 12.78 -17.95
N SER A 213 -14.00 13.96 -18.02
CA SER A 213 -13.37 15.26 -17.80
C SER A 213 -13.14 15.52 -16.30
N ASN A 214 -12.17 16.37 -15.94
CA ASN A 214 -11.90 16.86 -14.57
C ASN A 214 -11.04 15.96 -13.63
N THR A 215 -10.05 15.24 -14.13
CA THR A 215 -9.16 14.36 -13.34
C THR A 215 -8.13 15.15 -12.49
N ILE A 216 -7.49 14.50 -11.50
CA ILE A 216 -6.38 15.09 -10.72
C ILE A 216 -5.28 15.63 -11.64
N MET A 217 -5.00 14.86 -12.69
CA MET A 217 -4.13 15.24 -13.78
C MET A 217 -4.91 15.26 -15.09
N GLU A 218 -5.33 16.44 -15.53
CA GLU A 218 -5.99 16.64 -16.82
C GLU A 218 -4.91 16.71 -17.92
N ALA A 219 -4.25 15.58 -18.22
CA ALA A 219 -3.54 15.41 -19.48
C ALA A 219 -4.61 15.27 -20.58
N PRO A 220 -4.87 16.30 -21.39
CA PRO A 220 -6.04 16.28 -22.24
C PRO A 220 -5.85 15.17 -23.28
N THR A 221 -6.77 14.20 -23.30
CA THR A 221 -6.68 13.09 -24.27
C THR A 221 -6.76 13.65 -25.68
N ASP A 222 -5.65 13.61 -26.41
CA ASP A 222 -5.56 14.02 -27.80
C ASP A 222 -5.97 12.85 -28.70
N LYS A 223 -7.28 12.63 -28.81
CA LYS A 223 -7.84 11.56 -29.66
C LYS A 223 -7.69 11.84 -31.16
N LEU A 224 -7.11 12.98 -31.55
CA LEU A 224 -6.74 13.27 -32.94
C LEU A 224 -5.36 12.68 -33.27
N ASN A 225 -4.50 12.54 -32.26
CA ASN A 225 -3.16 11.99 -32.37
C ASN A 225 -3.12 10.59 -31.75
N LEU A 226 -3.62 9.59 -32.49
CA LEU A 226 -3.68 8.19 -32.06
C LEU A 226 -2.39 7.45 -32.47
N GLY A 227 -1.66 6.94 -31.47
CA GLY A 227 -0.44 6.18 -31.64
C GLY A 227 0.85 7.02 -31.61
N VAL A 228 1.82 6.72 -32.48
CA VAL A 228 3.16 7.33 -32.44
C VAL A 228 3.46 8.13 -33.70
N ARG A 229 4.11 9.28 -33.53
CA ARG A 229 4.68 10.06 -34.62
C ARG A 229 6.19 10.24 -34.46
N MET A 230 6.94 10.07 -35.55
CA MET A 230 8.37 10.28 -35.60
C MET A 230 8.72 11.26 -36.72
N VAL A 231 9.49 12.28 -36.40
CA VAL A 231 9.80 13.38 -37.33
C VAL A 231 11.28 13.72 -37.24
N LYS A 232 11.90 13.96 -38.39
CA LYS A 232 13.21 14.61 -38.51
C LYS A 232 12.99 15.99 -39.15
N ASN A 233 13.22 17.05 -38.38
CA ASN A 233 12.95 18.43 -38.76
C ASN A 233 11.48 18.62 -39.22
N SER A 234 11.23 18.79 -40.51
CA SER A 234 9.90 18.85 -41.12
C SER A 234 9.47 17.54 -41.79
N THR A 235 10.37 16.57 -41.92
CA THR A 235 10.13 15.29 -42.59
C THR A 235 9.51 14.30 -41.61
N ILE A 236 8.30 13.85 -41.92
CA ILE A 236 7.63 12.77 -41.17
C ILE A 236 8.26 11.44 -41.59
N LEU A 237 8.89 10.75 -40.64
CA LEU A 237 9.45 9.40 -40.84
C LEU A 237 8.40 8.32 -40.59
N LYS A 238 7.55 8.57 -39.60
CA LYS A 238 6.36 7.78 -39.29
C LYS A 238 5.28 8.74 -38.80
N ASP A 239 4.07 8.65 -39.37
CA ASP A 239 2.93 9.41 -38.86
C ASP A 239 2.04 8.59 -37.92
N PHE A 240 1.11 9.27 -37.27
CA PHE A 240 0.02 8.63 -36.53
C PHE A 240 -0.78 7.72 -37.47
N SER A 241 -0.99 6.48 -37.05
CA SER A 241 -1.73 5.50 -37.85
C SER A 241 -3.25 5.57 -37.66
N GLY A 242 -3.72 6.22 -36.59
CA GLY A 242 -5.12 6.09 -36.16
C GLY A 242 -5.39 4.87 -35.27
N ASP A 243 -4.40 4.00 -35.05
CA ASP A 243 -4.52 2.79 -34.23
C ASP A 243 -4.15 3.09 -32.77
N GLN A 244 -5.15 3.04 -31.88
CA GLN A 244 -4.93 3.26 -30.45
C GLN A 244 -4.45 2.00 -29.70
N ASP A 245 -4.49 0.82 -30.32
CA ASP A 245 -4.28 -0.47 -29.65
C ASP A 245 -2.91 -1.10 -30.02
N ASN A 246 -2.44 -0.92 -31.26
CA ASN A 246 -1.22 -1.58 -31.76
C ASN A 246 -0.11 -0.63 -32.23
N ASP A 247 -0.35 0.69 -32.25
CA ASP A 247 0.67 1.68 -32.60
C ASP A 247 1.12 2.45 -31.35
N TYR A 248 2.26 2.06 -30.79
CA TYR A 248 2.81 2.64 -29.56
C TYR A 248 4.34 2.58 -29.53
N ALA A 249 4.94 3.50 -28.77
CA ALA A 249 6.38 3.59 -28.58
C ALA A 249 6.85 2.43 -27.71
N LEU A 250 8.01 1.84 -28.02
CA LEU A 250 8.61 0.83 -27.15
C LEU A 250 9.30 1.44 -25.92
N GLY A 251 9.36 2.78 -25.87
CA GLY A 251 9.87 3.54 -24.74
C GLY A 251 11.38 3.74 -24.76
N TRP A 252 12.04 3.69 -25.91
CA TRP A 252 13.47 4.02 -25.99
C TRP A 252 13.88 4.77 -27.26
N GLY A 253 14.99 5.52 -27.13
CA GLY A 253 15.71 6.16 -28.25
C GLY A 253 17.21 6.28 -27.96
N GLU A 254 18.02 6.29 -29.01
CA GLU A 254 19.48 6.39 -28.96
C GLU A 254 19.97 7.62 -29.76
N LEU A 255 20.92 8.37 -29.21
CA LEU A 255 21.71 9.37 -29.91
C LEU A 255 23.20 9.01 -29.79
N LYS A 256 23.88 8.86 -30.93
CA LYS A 256 25.30 8.49 -30.98
C LYS A 256 26.10 9.26 -32.01
N ASP A 257 27.41 9.35 -31.82
CA ASP A 257 28.38 9.86 -32.79
C ASP A 257 28.91 8.75 -33.73
N SER A 258 29.77 9.12 -34.68
CA SER A 258 30.36 8.19 -35.65
C SER A 258 31.28 7.11 -35.03
N THR A 259 31.63 7.24 -33.75
CA THR A 259 32.41 6.25 -33.00
C THR A 259 31.53 5.27 -32.22
N ASN A 260 30.20 5.39 -32.34
CA ASN A 260 29.22 4.73 -31.49
C ASN A 260 29.34 5.09 -30.01
N ALA A 261 29.92 6.25 -29.68
CA ALA A 261 29.70 6.79 -28.36
C ALA A 261 28.35 7.53 -28.35
N GLY A 262 27.59 7.40 -27.27
CA GLY A 262 26.22 7.85 -27.28
C GLY A 262 25.54 7.83 -25.93
N ILE A 263 24.27 8.19 -25.98
CA ILE A 263 23.31 8.06 -24.90
C ILE A 263 22.10 7.28 -25.40
N SER A 264 21.72 6.23 -24.67
CA SER A 264 20.46 5.53 -24.83
C SER A 264 19.52 5.96 -23.69
N ILE A 265 18.30 6.33 -24.04
CA ILE A 265 17.25 6.73 -23.11
C ILE A 265 16.18 5.67 -23.16
N ALA A 266 15.90 5.05 -22.01
CA ALA A 266 14.69 4.26 -21.80
C ALA A 266 13.73 4.99 -20.88
N TYR A 267 12.44 4.88 -21.16
CA TYR A 267 11.34 5.53 -20.46
C TYR A 267 10.31 4.46 -20.11
N GLN A 268 10.16 4.21 -18.81
CA GLN A 268 9.22 3.23 -18.28
C GLN A 268 7.79 3.56 -18.69
N ASP A 269 7.14 2.61 -19.36
CA ASP A 269 5.76 2.76 -19.84
C ASP A 269 5.50 4.09 -20.59
N MET A 270 6.45 4.53 -21.41
CA MET A 270 6.36 5.76 -22.22
C MET A 270 5.05 5.84 -23.01
N ASP A 271 4.64 4.68 -23.55
CA ASP A 271 3.40 4.47 -24.28
C ASP A 271 2.19 4.88 -23.44
N ALA A 272 2.03 4.29 -22.26
CA ALA A 272 0.88 4.55 -21.41
C ALA A 272 0.93 5.92 -20.73
N ASN A 273 2.13 6.49 -20.51
CA ASN A 273 2.33 7.79 -19.88
C ASN A 273 2.27 8.98 -20.85
N PHE A 274 1.57 8.85 -21.99
CA PHE A 274 1.35 9.97 -22.91
C PHE A 274 0.70 11.20 -22.23
N PRO A 275 0.93 12.43 -22.72
CA PRO A 275 1.76 12.80 -23.87
C PRO A 275 3.25 12.82 -23.54
N SER A 276 4.04 11.95 -24.17
CA SER A 276 5.48 11.78 -23.89
C SER A 276 6.31 11.85 -25.15
N ALA A 277 7.58 12.25 -25.04
CA ALA A 277 8.50 12.31 -26.18
C ALA A 277 9.96 12.04 -25.80
N ILE A 278 10.73 11.59 -26.79
CA ILE A 278 12.20 11.63 -26.78
C ILE A 278 12.63 12.42 -28.01
N GLU A 279 13.47 13.43 -27.82
CA GLU A 279 13.96 14.31 -28.88
C GLU A 279 15.49 14.37 -28.86
N PHE A 280 16.10 14.40 -30.05
CA PHE A 280 17.53 14.51 -30.24
C PHE A 280 17.85 15.64 -31.23
N ALA A 281 18.81 16.47 -30.87
CA ALA A 281 19.31 17.55 -31.72
C ALA A 281 20.72 17.25 -32.21
N GLY A 282 21.06 17.75 -33.40
CA GLY A 282 22.37 17.56 -34.00
C GLY A 282 23.50 18.35 -33.34
N ASP A 283 23.19 19.25 -32.41
CA ASP A 283 24.16 19.82 -31.48
C ASP A 283 24.58 18.82 -30.37
N GLY A 284 23.88 17.69 -30.25
CA GLY A 284 24.12 16.67 -29.23
C GLY A 284 23.14 16.70 -28.06
N THR A 285 22.16 17.60 -28.06
CA THR A 285 21.18 17.68 -26.96
C THR A 285 20.17 16.55 -27.04
N ALA A 286 20.00 15.83 -25.95
CA ALA A 286 18.91 14.89 -25.74
C ALA A 286 17.84 15.52 -24.84
N THR A 287 16.56 15.40 -25.22
CA THR A 287 15.43 15.91 -24.45
C THR A 287 14.41 14.80 -24.23
N VAL A 288 13.90 14.67 -23.02
CA VAL A 288 12.78 13.79 -22.69
C VAL A 288 11.60 14.66 -22.28
N GLY A 289 10.56 14.66 -23.09
CA GLY A 289 9.28 15.26 -22.72
C GLY A 289 8.54 14.29 -21.80
N LEU A 290 8.69 14.46 -20.49
CA LEU A 290 7.85 13.77 -19.52
C LEU A 290 6.41 14.21 -19.73
N PHE A 291 6.18 15.50 -19.86
CA PHE A 291 4.99 16.05 -20.49
C PHE A 291 5.42 16.83 -21.71
N SER A 292 5.18 16.25 -22.89
CA SER A 292 5.77 16.76 -24.13
C SER A 292 5.12 18.06 -24.59
N LYS A 293 5.96 19.04 -24.95
CA LYS A 293 5.55 20.27 -25.68
C LYS A 293 4.91 20.00 -27.05
N ARG A 294 5.03 18.77 -27.57
CA ARG A 294 4.41 18.32 -28.83
C ARG A 294 2.91 18.07 -28.67
N ASN A 295 2.40 17.99 -27.44
CA ASN A 295 1.00 17.84 -27.17
C ASN A 295 0.20 19.03 -27.74
N THR A 296 -0.75 18.74 -28.61
CA THR A 296 -1.55 19.80 -29.25
C THR A 296 -2.74 20.24 -28.42
N LYS A 297 -3.09 19.45 -27.39
CA LYS A 297 -4.23 19.71 -26.51
C LYS A 297 -3.73 20.29 -25.18
N LEU A 298 -3.77 21.62 -25.08
CA LEU A 298 -3.21 22.43 -23.98
C LEU A 298 -4.28 23.33 -23.33
N PRO A 299 -4.06 23.80 -22.09
CA PRO A 299 -2.97 23.43 -21.17
C PRO A 299 -3.19 22.05 -20.54
N ILE A 300 -2.12 21.47 -19.99
CA ILE A 300 -2.22 20.37 -19.02
C ILE A 300 -2.54 21.00 -17.67
N VAL A 301 -3.53 20.49 -16.95
CA VAL A 301 -3.92 21.00 -15.62
C VAL A 301 -3.65 19.93 -14.57
N PHE A 302 -3.11 20.35 -13.44
CA PHE A 302 -2.70 19.47 -12.35
C PHE A 302 -3.13 20.03 -11.00
N ASP A 303 -3.89 19.24 -10.24
CA ASP A 303 -4.48 19.64 -8.96
C ASP A 303 -3.44 19.84 -7.85
N TRP A 304 -3.80 20.60 -6.82
CA TRP A 304 -2.95 20.78 -5.64
C TRP A 304 -2.95 19.52 -4.75
N ALA A 305 -1.97 19.41 -3.85
CA ALA A 305 -1.69 18.25 -3.00
C ALA A 305 -1.43 16.94 -3.77
N THR A 306 -0.91 17.02 -5.00
CA THR A 306 -0.67 15.83 -5.84
C THR A 306 0.69 15.89 -6.51
N HIS A 307 1.27 14.71 -6.67
CA HIS A 307 2.55 14.45 -7.32
C HIS A 307 2.32 13.57 -8.56
N GLU A 308 3.34 13.49 -9.41
CA GLU A 308 3.36 12.59 -10.57
C GLU A 308 4.81 12.17 -10.83
N SER A 309 5.07 10.88 -10.71
CA SER A 309 6.40 10.30 -10.85
C SER A 309 6.58 9.52 -12.14
N ARG A 310 7.75 9.67 -12.77
CA ARG A 310 8.13 8.99 -14.02
C ARG A 310 9.57 8.51 -13.94
N ASP A 311 9.78 7.27 -14.38
CA ASP A 311 11.09 6.62 -14.29
C ASP A 311 11.75 6.53 -15.67
N LEU A 312 13.02 6.93 -15.72
CA LEU A 312 13.90 6.86 -16.88
C LEU A 312 15.15 6.04 -16.56
N LEU A 313 15.82 5.52 -17.59
CA LEU A 313 17.18 5.00 -17.52
C LEU A 313 18.01 5.71 -18.59
N LEU A 314 19.06 6.41 -18.17
CA LEU A 314 20.01 7.07 -19.07
C LEU A 314 21.28 6.23 -19.09
N ASP A 315 21.61 5.63 -20.23
CA ASP A 315 22.79 4.77 -20.41
C ASP A 315 23.81 5.46 -21.32
N PHE A 316 25.04 5.62 -20.82
CA PHE A 316 26.12 6.34 -21.50
C PHE A 316 27.18 5.37 -22.00
N HIS A 317 27.27 5.18 -23.31
CA HIS A 317 28.13 4.15 -23.89
C HIS A 317 29.21 4.74 -24.81
N THR A 318 30.31 4.01 -24.95
CA THR A 318 31.46 4.37 -25.82
C THR A 318 31.62 3.43 -27.02
N THR A 319 30.74 2.44 -27.12
CA THR A 319 30.66 1.43 -28.17
C THR A 319 29.19 1.14 -28.44
N THR A 320 28.89 0.39 -29.51
CA THR A 320 27.51 -0.01 -29.86
C THR A 320 26.72 -0.50 -28.64
N ALA A 321 25.57 0.12 -28.40
CA ALA A 321 24.63 -0.25 -27.35
C ALA A 321 23.68 -1.37 -27.80
N ASN A 322 23.15 -2.12 -26.82
CA ASN A 322 22.01 -3.01 -27.02
C ASN A 322 20.78 -2.36 -26.38
N ASP A 323 20.11 -1.51 -27.14
CA ASP A 323 19.03 -0.66 -26.62
C ASP A 323 17.81 -1.45 -26.13
N ASP A 324 17.50 -2.60 -26.76
CA ASP A 324 16.43 -3.47 -26.31
C ASP A 324 16.73 -4.05 -24.92
N LEU A 325 17.99 -4.45 -24.66
CA LEU A 325 18.42 -4.89 -23.33
C LEU A 325 18.42 -3.72 -22.33
N ILE A 326 18.87 -2.54 -22.74
CA ILE A 326 18.84 -1.32 -21.90
C ILE A 326 17.40 -1.02 -21.48
N ASN A 327 16.45 -1.04 -22.43
CA ASN A 327 15.03 -0.83 -22.17
C ASN A 327 14.46 -1.93 -21.27
N ALA A 328 14.77 -3.20 -21.53
CA ALA A 328 14.28 -4.33 -20.72
C ALA A 328 14.68 -4.22 -19.24
N ARG A 329 15.87 -3.68 -18.93
CA ARG A 329 16.30 -3.43 -17.53
C ARG A 329 15.36 -2.49 -16.77
N LEU A 330 14.68 -1.57 -17.48
CA LEU A 330 13.72 -0.64 -16.89
C LEU A 330 12.28 -1.17 -16.93
N GLN A 331 11.86 -1.78 -18.05
CA GLN A 331 10.48 -2.27 -18.22
C GLN A 331 10.21 -3.52 -17.38
N THR A 332 11.20 -4.40 -17.25
CA THR A 332 11.10 -5.70 -16.56
C THR A 332 12.33 -5.93 -15.68
N PRO A 333 12.53 -5.12 -14.61
CA PRO A 333 13.69 -5.27 -13.74
C PRO A 333 13.70 -6.64 -13.05
N LEU A 334 14.92 -7.11 -12.73
CA LEU A 334 15.10 -8.34 -11.96
C LEU A 334 14.69 -8.10 -10.49
N PHE A 335 13.90 -9.01 -9.94
CA PHE A 335 13.51 -8.99 -8.53
C PHE A 335 14.05 -10.22 -7.81
N GLY A 336 14.69 -10.00 -6.66
CA GLY A 336 15.01 -11.08 -5.73
C GLY A 336 13.74 -11.64 -5.11
N ARG A 337 13.59 -12.96 -5.09
CA ARG A 337 12.46 -13.63 -4.45
C ARG A 337 12.94 -14.80 -3.60
N ALA A 338 12.66 -14.75 -2.29
CA ALA A 338 12.89 -15.87 -1.39
C ALA A 338 11.86 -17.01 -1.64
N PRO A 339 12.11 -18.23 -1.13
CA PRO A 339 11.06 -19.24 -1.02
C PRO A 339 9.85 -18.71 -0.25
N PHE A 340 8.63 -19.07 -0.67
CA PHE A 340 7.39 -18.56 -0.06
C PHE A 340 7.36 -18.74 1.47
N GLN A 341 7.81 -19.90 1.95
CA GLN A 341 7.86 -20.22 3.38
C GLN A 341 8.63 -19.18 4.18
N GLN A 342 9.71 -18.60 3.63
CA GLN A 342 10.46 -17.56 4.33
C GLN A 342 9.65 -16.26 4.52
N TYR A 343 8.84 -15.87 3.53
CA TYR A 343 7.95 -14.71 3.68
C TYR A 343 6.86 -14.95 4.72
N ARG A 344 6.29 -16.16 4.70
CA ARG A 344 5.28 -16.59 5.68
C ARG A 344 5.88 -16.61 7.08
N ASP A 345 6.94 -17.37 7.30
CA ASP A 345 7.48 -17.63 8.64
C ASP A 345 8.09 -16.36 9.27
N SER A 346 8.52 -15.39 8.46
CA SER A 346 9.01 -14.08 8.94
C SER A 346 7.91 -13.05 9.22
N GLY A 347 6.67 -13.28 8.78
CA GLY A 347 5.62 -12.28 8.87
C GLY A 347 5.83 -11.08 7.93
N ALA A 348 6.46 -11.29 6.77
CA ALA A 348 6.84 -10.20 5.86
C ALA A 348 5.64 -9.35 5.36
N PHE A 349 4.43 -9.91 5.40
CA PHE A 349 3.20 -9.24 4.99
C PHE A 349 2.39 -8.83 6.21
N LEU A 350 2.58 -7.58 6.64
CA LEU A 350 1.89 -6.99 7.79
C LEU A 350 1.97 -7.87 9.06
N GLY A 351 3.09 -8.55 9.27
CA GLY A 351 3.32 -9.45 10.43
C GLY A 351 2.51 -10.75 10.41
N GLU A 352 1.80 -11.09 9.33
CA GLU A 352 1.03 -12.32 9.23
C GLU A 352 1.93 -13.53 8.96
N THR A 353 1.96 -14.49 9.89
CA THR A 353 2.77 -15.72 9.77
C THR A 353 2.01 -16.95 9.31
N ARG A 354 0.70 -16.84 9.13
CA ARG A 354 -0.19 -17.92 8.73
C ARG A 354 -0.86 -17.54 7.42
N ILE A 355 -0.12 -17.76 6.34
CA ILE A 355 -0.57 -17.49 4.97
C ILE A 355 -0.55 -18.83 4.23
N ALA A 356 -1.68 -19.23 3.65
CA ALA A 356 -1.76 -20.42 2.82
C ALA A 356 -0.89 -20.27 1.56
N SER A 357 -0.14 -21.31 1.27
CA SER A 357 0.49 -21.53 -0.03
C SER A 357 -0.55 -21.67 -1.11
N TYR A 358 -0.12 -21.47 -2.36
CA TYR A 358 -0.98 -21.65 -3.51
C TYR A 358 -1.52 -23.09 -3.63
N GLN A 359 -0.71 -24.08 -3.29
CA GLN A 359 -1.12 -25.49 -3.32
C GLN A 359 -2.19 -25.79 -2.26
N GLU A 360 -2.03 -25.30 -1.03
CA GLU A 360 -3.04 -25.45 0.03
C GLU A 360 -4.38 -24.82 -0.40
N GLN A 361 -4.33 -23.63 -1.01
CA GLN A 361 -5.52 -22.98 -1.56
C GLN A 361 -6.22 -23.82 -2.63
N GLN A 362 -5.47 -24.37 -3.59
CA GLN A 362 -6.04 -25.22 -4.64
C GLN A 362 -6.73 -26.46 -4.07
N THR A 363 -6.09 -27.14 -3.13
CA THR A 363 -6.66 -28.33 -2.47
C THR A 363 -7.94 -27.99 -1.72
N ILE A 364 -7.93 -26.95 -0.88
CA ILE A 364 -9.12 -26.56 -0.10
C ILE A 364 -10.25 -26.11 -1.02
N TYR A 365 -9.95 -25.37 -2.08
CA TYR A 365 -10.96 -24.95 -3.04
C TYR A 365 -11.60 -26.15 -3.76
N GLN A 366 -10.79 -27.12 -4.17
CA GLN A 366 -11.27 -28.35 -4.76
C GLN A 366 -12.18 -29.14 -3.79
N ASP A 367 -11.76 -29.30 -2.54
CA ASP A 367 -12.52 -30.00 -1.50
C ASP A 367 -13.85 -29.31 -1.16
N ASN A 368 -13.97 -28.01 -1.47
CA ASN A 368 -15.16 -27.20 -1.27
C ASN A 368 -15.92 -26.87 -2.57
N GLY A 369 -15.68 -27.61 -3.65
CA GLY A 369 -16.49 -27.56 -4.87
C GLY A 369 -16.07 -26.54 -5.93
N LYS A 370 -14.89 -25.92 -5.79
CA LYS A 370 -14.26 -25.01 -6.78
C LYS A 370 -13.03 -25.69 -7.41
N SER A 371 -13.27 -26.51 -8.43
CA SER A 371 -12.20 -27.21 -9.15
C SER A 371 -11.50 -26.31 -10.19
N GLY A 372 -10.23 -26.62 -10.50
CA GLY A 372 -9.49 -25.94 -11.57
C GLY A 372 -9.07 -24.49 -11.27
N PHE A 373 -9.05 -24.08 -9.99
CA PHE A 373 -8.61 -22.74 -9.61
C PHE A 373 -7.17 -22.48 -10.08
N THR A 374 -7.01 -21.39 -10.84
CA THR A 374 -5.71 -20.91 -11.30
C THR A 374 -5.60 -19.39 -11.20
N ILE A 375 -4.38 -18.89 -10.98
CA ILE A 375 -4.06 -17.46 -11.04
C ILE A 375 -3.14 -17.24 -12.25
N PRO A 376 -3.59 -16.58 -13.33
CA PRO A 376 -2.76 -16.35 -14.51
C PRO A 376 -1.71 -15.25 -14.26
N ASN A 377 -0.61 -15.28 -15.01
CA ASN A 377 0.34 -14.17 -15.04
C ASN A 377 -0.31 -12.96 -15.74
N GLN A 378 -0.45 -11.85 -15.02
CA GLN A 378 -1.18 -10.69 -15.54
C GLN A 378 -0.39 -9.95 -16.63
N ALA A 379 -1.10 -9.43 -17.63
CA ALA A 379 -0.51 -8.47 -18.56
C ALA A 379 -0.18 -7.16 -17.82
N ARG A 380 0.85 -6.44 -18.31
CA ARG A 380 1.24 -5.13 -17.77
C ARG A 380 0.08 -4.15 -17.91
N GLN A 381 -0.27 -3.48 -16.82
CA GLN A 381 -1.27 -2.43 -16.75
C GLN A 381 -0.68 -1.16 -16.15
N VAL A 382 -1.15 -0.02 -16.63
CA VAL A 382 -0.80 1.32 -16.15
C VAL A 382 -2.09 2.07 -15.84
N ILE A 383 -2.27 2.39 -14.55
CA ILE A 383 -3.35 3.19 -14.01
C ILE A 383 -2.87 4.64 -13.96
N ARG A 384 -3.60 5.52 -14.64
CA ARG A 384 -3.40 6.97 -14.57
C ARG A 384 -4.60 7.72 -14.01
N VAL A 385 -5.76 7.05 -14.00
CA VAL A 385 -7.03 7.54 -13.47
C VAL A 385 -7.72 6.35 -12.85
N TRP A 386 -8.31 6.52 -11.66
CA TRP A 386 -9.04 5.43 -11.01
C TRP A 386 -10.28 5.93 -10.29
N ASP A 387 -11.46 5.52 -10.75
CA ASP A 387 -12.72 5.87 -10.10
C ASP A 387 -13.06 4.86 -9.00
N SER A 388 -12.60 5.15 -7.79
CA SER A 388 -12.95 4.45 -6.55
C SER A 388 -14.42 4.66 -6.13
N SER A 389 -15.19 5.59 -6.73
CA SER A 389 -16.59 5.83 -6.35
C SER A 389 -17.59 4.87 -7.01
N GLN A 390 -17.19 4.14 -8.06
CA GLN A 390 -18.10 3.22 -8.74
C GLN A 390 -18.48 2.07 -7.82
N GLY A 391 -19.78 1.94 -7.52
CA GLY A 391 -20.28 0.79 -6.80
C GLY A 391 -20.00 -0.49 -7.57
N GLY A 392 -19.26 -1.43 -6.99
CA GLY A 392 -18.80 -2.60 -7.72
C GLY A 392 -17.76 -3.42 -6.97
N THR A 393 -17.11 -4.34 -7.68
CA THR A 393 -16.20 -5.37 -7.15
C THR A 393 -14.77 -4.89 -6.95
N ASP A 394 -14.30 -4.04 -7.86
CA ASP A 394 -12.86 -3.80 -8.06
C ASP A 394 -12.31 -2.73 -7.11
N ASN A 395 -13.16 -1.86 -6.55
CA ASN A 395 -12.78 -0.84 -5.56
C ASN A 395 -12.89 -1.34 -4.11
N GLN A 396 -13.24 -2.60 -3.85
CA GLN A 396 -13.47 -3.11 -2.49
C GLN A 396 -12.26 -3.85 -1.88
N ARG A 397 -11.10 -3.82 -2.54
CA ARG A 397 -9.98 -4.72 -2.25
C ARG A 397 -8.62 -4.07 -2.47
N ASP A 398 -7.61 -4.55 -1.75
CA ASP A 398 -6.21 -4.10 -1.92
C ASP A 398 -5.50 -4.91 -2.99
N TRP A 399 -5.57 -4.41 -4.23
CA TRP A 399 -4.93 -5.02 -5.39
C TRP A 399 -3.42 -5.08 -5.27
N MET A 400 -2.80 -4.07 -4.65
CA MET A 400 -1.34 -4.02 -4.53
C MET A 400 -0.86 -5.16 -3.64
N LEU A 401 -1.47 -5.31 -2.47
CA LEU A 401 -1.12 -6.33 -1.49
C LEU A 401 -1.44 -7.74 -2.00
N ALA A 402 -2.61 -7.93 -2.61
CA ALA A 402 -3.01 -9.22 -3.20
C ALA A 402 -2.04 -9.66 -4.31
N ASN A 403 -1.67 -8.75 -5.21
CA ASN A 403 -0.71 -9.04 -6.27
C ASN A 403 0.69 -9.33 -5.71
N GLN A 404 1.14 -8.63 -4.67
CA GLN A 404 2.43 -8.93 -4.02
C GLN A 404 2.43 -10.32 -3.37
N LEU A 405 1.34 -10.70 -2.71
CA LEU A 405 1.15 -12.04 -2.13
C LEU A 405 1.15 -13.12 -3.21
N ASP A 406 0.46 -12.89 -4.33
CA ASP A 406 0.52 -13.79 -5.47
C ASP A 406 1.94 -13.92 -6.02
N TYR A 407 2.64 -12.81 -6.24
CA TYR A 407 4.02 -12.83 -6.72
C TYR A 407 4.93 -13.68 -5.83
N VAL A 408 4.89 -13.52 -4.51
CA VAL A 408 5.76 -14.32 -3.62
C VAL A 408 5.37 -15.80 -3.61
N ARG A 409 4.07 -16.12 -3.75
CA ARG A 409 3.57 -17.50 -3.78
C ARG A 409 3.85 -18.23 -5.09
N ILE A 410 3.62 -17.60 -6.25
CA ILE A 410 3.61 -18.26 -7.56
C ILE A 410 4.71 -17.76 -8.52
N GLY A 411 5.32 -16.60 -8.25
CA GLY A 411 6.45 -16.07 -9.03
C GLY A 411 6.05 -15.39 -10.35
N HIS A 412 4.80 -15.01 -10.54
CA HIS A 412 4.34 -14.32 -11.75
C HIS A 412 4.73 -12.83 -11.72
N GLY A 413 5.62 -12.41 -12.63
CA GLY A 413 6.15 -11.05 -12.66
C GLY A 413 5.11 -9.97 -12.98
N GLY A 414 4.04 -10.31 -13.71
CA GLY A 414 2.97 -9.37 -14.04
C GLY A 414 2.29 -8.80 -12.80
N GLN A 415 2.05 -9.64 -11.79
CA GLN A 415 1.52 -9.24 -10.50
C GLN A 415 2.43 -8.21 -9.81
N MET A 416 3.74 -8.48 -9.74
CA MET A 416 4.69 -7.57 -9.10
C MET A 416 4.73 -6.21 -9.81
N LEU A 417 4.85 -6.25 -11.14
CA LEU A 417 4.89 -5.04 -11.95
C LEU A 417 3.61 -4.21 -11.75
N ASN A 418 2.43 -4.82 -11.90
CA ASN A 418 1.14 -4.13 -11.75
C ASN A 418 0.93 -3.60 -10.33
N SER A 419 1.40 -4.32 -9.30
CA SER A 419 1.38 -3.84 -7.92
C SER A 419 2.21 -2.57 -7.75
N LEU A 420 3.45 -2.56 -8.22
CA LEU A 420 4.33 -1.39 -8.11
C LEU A 420 3.80 -0.19 -8.91
N GLN A 421 3.21 -0.42 -10.09
CA GLN A 421 2.61 0.66 -10.86
C GLN A 421 1.44 1.29 -10.11
N ARG A 422 0.54 0.47 -9.56
CA ARG A 422 -0.58 0.96 -8.75
C ARG A 422 -0.08 1.64 -7.47
N ALA A 423 0.97 1.13 -6.85
CA ALA A 423 1.57 1.75 -5.66
C ALA A 423 2.11 3.15 -5.96
N MET A 424 2.73 3.36 -7.13
CA MET A 424 3.20 4.70 -7.51
C MET A 424 2.03 5.65 -7.74
N PHE A 425 1.01 5.21 -8.49
CA PHE A 425 -0.22 5.98 -8.67
C PHE A 425 -0.86 6.39 -7.33
N VAL A 426 -0.97 5.44 -6.39
CA VAL A 426 -1.52 5.72 -5.06
C VAL A 426 -0.62 6.68 -4.28
N ALA A 427 0.70 6.48 -4.30
CA ALA A 427 1.64 7.35 -3.59
C ALA A 427 1.62 8.79 -4.08
N ASP A 428 1.42 8.98 -5.39
CA ASP A 428 1.52 10.27 -6.06
C ASP A 428 0.18 11.03 -6.10
N GLN A 429 -0.90 10.34 -6.49
CA GLN A 429 -2.18 10.97 -6.82
C GLN A 429 -3.28 10.68 -5.80
N PHE A 430 -3.28 9.52 -5.14
CA PHE A 430 -4.30 9.20 -4.12
C PHE A 430 -3.94 9.82 -2.76
N ALA A 431 -2.66 9.75 -2.37
CA ALA A 431 -2.17 10.40 -1.16
C ALA A 431 -2.21 11.92 -1.35
N TRP A 432 -2.91 12.64 -0.46
CA TRP A 432 -2.74 14.09 -0.40
C TRP A 432 -1.32 14.36 0.09
N ARG A 433 -0.53 14.95 -0.80
CA ARG A 433 0.90 15.24 -0.61
C ARG A 433 1.06 16.57 0.13
N SER A 434 2.12 16.70 0.91
CA SER A 434 2.50 17.96 1.57
C SER A 434 4.00 18.21 1.40
N ASP A 435 4.36 19.34 0.79
CA ASP A 435 5.76 19.68 0.48
C ASP A 435 6.43 20.57 1.52
N ASP A 436 5.73 21.60 1.99
CA ASP A 436 6.25 22.66 2.89
C ASP A 436 5.49 22.73 4.22
N PHE A 437 4.67 21.73 4.53
CA PHE A 437 3.84 21.65 5.74
C PHE A 437 3.53 20.21 6.14
N ASN A 438 2.84 20.02 7.27
CA ASN A 438 2.34 18.72 7.71
C ASN A 438 0.80 18.74 7.86
N PHE A 439 0.10 17.78 7.25
CA PHE A 439 -1.35 17.63 7.39
C PHE A 439 -1.80 17.30 8.81
N ALA A 440 -0.96 16.67 9.63
CA ALA A 440 -1.23 16.37 11.03
C ALA A 440 -1.51 17.63 11.87
N GLU A 441 -0.96 18.79 11.45
CA GLU A 441 -1.04 20.06 12.17
C GLU A 441 -2.22 20.93 11.69
N LYS A 442 -2.86 20.57 10.58
CA LYS A 442 -3.94 21.36 10.00
C LYS A 442 -5.27 21.07 10.71
N SER A 443 -6.05 22.13 10.96
CA SER A 443 -7.39 21.99 11.54
C SER A 443 -8.35 21.29 10.56
N ILE A 444 -9.42 20.68 11.08
CA ILE A 444 -10.41 20.00 10.24
C ILE A 444 -11.05 20.96 9.21
N SER A 445 -11.22 22.24 9.57
CA SER A 445 -11.75 23.27 8.68
C SER A 445 -10.90 23.50 7.43
N TYR A 446 -9.59 23.22 7.50
CA TYR A 446 -8.68 23.28 6.36
C TYR A 446 -9.10 22.28 5.27
N PHE A 447 -9.36 21.04 5.67
CA PHE A 447 -9.77 19.96 4.76
C PHE A 447 -11.20 20.17 4.21
N GLN A 448 -12.11 20.67 5.03
CA GLN A 448 -13.49 20.98 4.58
C GLN A 448 -13.54 22.08 3.51
N ASN A 449 -12.54 22.97 3.49
CA ASN A 449 -12.47 24.10 2.57
C ASN A 449 -11.68 23.79 1.30
N ALA A 450 -10.86 22.75 1.30
CA ALA A 450 -10.09 22.26 0.15
C ALA A 450 -11.00 21.82 -1.01
N GLY A 451 -12.07 21.06 -0.74
CA GLY A 451 -12.91 20.43 -1.77
C GLY A 451 -14.08 21.25 -2.35
N LYS A 452 -14.18 22.57 -2.12
CA LYS A 452 -15.31 23.40 -2.58
C LYS A 452 -15.07 23.98 -3.99
N THR A 453 -16.13 24.29 -4.76
CA THR A 453 -16.01 24.92 -6.10
C THR A 453 -15.22 26.24 -6.03
N GLY A 454 -14.20 26.41 -6.90
CA GLY A 454 -13.31 27.58 -6.90
C GLY A 454 -12.09 27.47 -5.97
N LYS A 455 -11.74 26.26 -5.51
CA LYS A 455 -10.62 25.95 -4.61
C LYS A 455 -9.49 25.21 -5.35
N PRO A 456 -8.37 24.77 -4.72
CA PRO A 456 -7.20 24.30 -5.46
C PRO A 456 -7.33 22.87 -5.98
N PHE A 457 -8.53 22.31 -5.89
CA PHE A 457 -8.93 21.00 -6.40
C PHE A 457 -10.16 21.13 -7.29
N ASN A 458 -10.27 20.25 -8.28
CA ASN A 458 -11.54 20.06 -8.97
C ASN A 458 -12.46 19.16 -8.14
N GLY A 459 -13.30 19.77 -7.30
CA GLY A 459 -14.14 19.07 -6.32
C GLY A 459 -15.15 18.04 -6.87
N ALA A 460 -15.33 17.94 -8.19
CA ALA A 460 -16.19 16.93 -8.82
C ALA A 460 -15.58 15.51 -8.81
N PHE A 461 -14.25 15.38 -8.89
CA PHE A 461 -13.57 14.10 -9.13
C PHE A 461 -12.70 13.60 -7.96
N ASN A 462 -12.38 14.46 -6.99
CA ASN A 462 -11.78 14.00 -5.72
C ASN A 462 -12.71 13.06 -4.91
N LYS A 463 -14.01 12.97 -5.25
CA LYS A 463 -14.89 11.91 -4.72
C LYS A 463 -14.66 10.54 -5.38
N GLN A 464 -13.92 10.49 -6.47
CA GLN A 464 -13.72 9.34 -7.34
C GLN A 464 -12.31 8.77 -7.19
N GLU A 465 -11.25 9.56 -7.31
CA GLU A 465 -9.88 9.04 -7.13
C GLU A 465 -9.52 8.84 -5.67
N SER A 466 -9.73 9.86 -4.82
CA SER A 466 -9.62 9.78 -3.37
C SER A 466 -10.94 9.39 -2.71
N ASP A 467 -11.65 8.37 -3.21
CA ASP A 467 -12.81 7.84 -2.49
C ASP A 467 -12.34 7.16 -1.20
N TYR A 468 -12.28 7.96 -0.17
CA TYR A 468 -11.85 7.56 1.16
C TYR A 468 -12.79 6.51 1.77
N GLU A 469 -13.99 6.32 1.23
CA GLU A 469 -14.87 5.18 1.55
C GLU A 469 -14.17 3.82 1.37
N HIS A 470 -13.20 3.74 0.46
CA HIS A 470 -12.60 2.50 -0.04
C HIS A 470 -11.05 2.50 0.05
N ILE A 471 -10.49 2.77 1.23
CA ILE A 471 -9.03 2.85 1.44
C ILE A 471 -8.40 1.46 1.47
N TRP A 472 -7.94 1.02 0.30
CA TRP A 472 -7.23 -0.25 0.09
C TRP A 472 -5.80 -0.02 -0.38
N VAL A 473 -5.00 0.55 0.52
CA VAL A 473 -3.66 1.10 0.22
C VAL A 473 -2.55 0.46 1.06
N TYR A 474 -2.84 -0.60 1.79
CA TYR A 474 -1.91 -1.26 2.70
C TYR A 474 -0.73 -1.89 1.96
N GLY A 475 -0.93 -2.29 0.70
CA GLY A 475 0.15 -2.73 -0.19
C GLY A 475 1.21 -1.67 -0.48
N LEU A 476 0.95 -0.39 -0.18
CA LEU A 476 1.92 0.69 -0.33
C LEU A 476 3.09 0.58 0.66
N TYR A 477 2.81 0.16 1.90
CA TYR A 477 3.84 -0.05 2.93
C TYR A 477 4.81 -1.18 2.52
N THR A 478 4.26 -2.27 1.97
CA THR A 478 5.05 -3.43 1.51
C THR A 478 5.81 -3.14 0.21
N SER A 479 5.32 -2.25 -0.66
CA SER A 479 6.06 -1.79 -1.85
C SER A 479 7.42 -1.19 -1.52
N TYR A 480 7.53 -0.44 -0.41
CA TYR A 480 8.82 0.05 0.08
C TYR A 480 9.77 -1.11 0.42
N TYR A 481 9.30 -2.13 1.14
CA TYR A 481 10.16 -3.27 1.51
C TYR A 481 10.62 -4.10 0.31
N PHE A 482 9.86 -4.13 -0.78
CA PHE A 482 10.28 -4.79 -2.02
C PHE A 482 11.34 -4.03 -2.81
N THR A 483 11.39 -2.70 -2.68
CA THR A 483 12.12 -1.85 -3.64
C THR A 483 13.15 -0.93 -3.01
N GLY A 484 12.97 -0.57 -1.74
CA GLY A 484 13.68 0.52 -1.09
C GLY A 484 13.31 1.91 -1.59
N ASP A 485 12.29 2.04 -2.44
CA ASP A 485 11.93 3.32 -3.05
C ASP A 485 11.23 4.24 -2.04
N GLU A 486 11.92 5.31 -1.63
CA GLU A 486 11.44 6.25 -0.61
C GLU A 486 10.13 6.94 -1.02
N ARG A 487 9.79 7.00 -2.31
CA ARG A 487 8.52 7.57 -2.78
C ARG A 487 7.31 6.83 -2.19
N TYR A 488 7.38 5.50 -2.06
CA TYR A 488 6.32 4.73 -1.42
C TYR A 488 6.20 5.02 0.08
N LYS A 489 7.35 5.20 0.76
CA LYS A 489 7.38 5.55 2.19
C LYS A 489 6.71 6.91 2.41
N HIS A 490 7.11 7.94 1.66
CA HIS A 490 6.50 9.26 1.74
C HIS A 490 5.01 9.25 1.32
N GLY A 491 4.67 8.45 0.31
CA GLY A 491 3.31 8.07 -0.09
C GLY A 491 2.42 7.69 1.09
N ALA A 492 2.85 6.65 1.80
CA ALA A 492 2.08 6.03 2.88
C ALA A 492 1.90 6.95 4.09
N LEU A 493 2.95 7.71 4.46
CA LEU A 493 2.92 8.58 5.63
C LEU A 493 2.03 9.82 5.40
N ASP A 494 2.16 10.49 4.26
CA ASP A 494 1.30 11.65 3.94
C ASP A 494 -0.18 11.23 3.81
N LEU A 495 -0.43 10.03 3.25
CA LEU A 495 -1.77 9.49 3.20
C LEU A 495 -2.32 9.23 4.61
N ALA A 496 -1.52 8.68 5.53
CA ALA A 496 -1.96 8.44 6.91
C ALA A 496 -2.26 9.74 7.67
N ASP A 497 -1.45 10.77 7.48
CA ASP A 497 -1.66 12.08 8.11
C ASP A 497 -2.87 12.82 7.57
N SER A 498 -3.03 12.85 6.24
CA SER A 498 -4.20 13.48 5.60
C SER A 498 -5.49 12.72 5.89
N ALA A 499 -5.46 11.39 5.88
CA ALA A 499 -6.60 10.53 6.17
C ALA A 499 -7.16 10.81 7.57
N TYR A 500 -6.32 10.78 8.61
CA TYR A 500 -6.78 10.97 9.98
C TYR A 500 -7.54 12.30 10.19
N SER A 501 -6.97 13.41 9.70
CA SER A 501 -7.52 14.74 9.90
C SER A 501 -8.84 14.98 9.15
N GLN A 502 -9.06 14.28 8.03
CA GLN A 502 -10.31 14.37 7.25
C GLN A 502 -11.49 13.66 7.94
N TYR A 503 -11.24 12.56 8.66
CA TYR A 503 -12.31 11.73 9.24
C TYR A 503 -12.90 12.23 10.56
N LEU A 504 -12.36 13.31 11.15
CA LEU A 504 -12.88 13.84 12.40
C LEU A 504 -14.17 14.68 12.26
N THR A 505 -14.80 14.76 11.08
CA THR A 505 -16.05 15.55 10.90
C THR A 505 -17.25 14.82 10.31
N PRO A 506 -18.50 15.13 10.77
CA PRO A 506 -18.89 15.82 12.00
C PRO A 506 -19.02 14.88 13.22
N GLY A 507 -18.88 13.57 13.04
CA GLY A 507 -19.13 12.58 14.10
C GLY A 507 -18.04 12.46 15.17
N GLY A 508 -16.84 13.04 14.96
CA GLY A 508 -15.72 12.86 15.89
C GLY A 508 -15.31 11.39 16.01
N ASP A 509 -15.00 10.93 17.22
CA ASP A 509 -14.47 9.58 17.43
C ASP A 509 -15.49 8.45 17.21
N VAL A 510 -16.79 8.75 17.27
CA VAL A 510 -17.85 7.75 17.00
C VAL A 510 -17.81 7.27 15.54
N ASN A 511 -17.06 7.96 14.68
CA ASN A 511 -16.78 7.52 13.32
C ASN A 511 -15.99 6.20 13.27
N ILE A 512 -15.40 5.74 14.38
CA ILE A 512 -14.84 4.37 14.47
C ILE A 512 -15.87 3.29 14.14
N PHE A 513 -17.16 3.59 14.34
CA PHE A 513 -18.27 2.71 13.97
C PHE A 513 -18.65 2.78 12.47
N SER A 514 -17.91 3.54 11.68
CA SER A 514 -18.01 3.59 10.21
C SER A 514 -16.80 2.93 9.56
N ARG A 515 -16.93 2.53 8.29
CA ARG A 515 -15.80 2.04 7.47
C ARG A 515 -14.60 2.99 7.44
N LEU A 516 -14.85 4.31 7.46
CA LEU A 516 -13.82 5.34 7.34
C LEU A 516 -12.97 5.38 8.61
N GLY A 517 -13.62 5.44 9.77
CA GLY A 517 -12.93 5.51 11.05
C GLY A 517 -12.13 4.25 11.36
N ILE A 518 -12.68 3.06 11.06
CA ILE A 518 -11.93 1.81 11.26
C ILE A 518 -10.75 1.66 10.29
N SER A 519 -10.88 2.12 9.04
CA SER A 519 -9.76 2.18 8.09
C SER A 519 -8.69 3.16 8.55
N ALA A 520 -9.07 4.32 9.09
CA ALA A 520 -8.15 5.29 9.66
C ALA A 520 -7.40 4.74 10.88
N ALA A 521 -8.09 4.00 11.76
CA ALA A 521 -7.45 3.33 12.90
C ALA A 521 -6.45 2.26 12.44
N ARG A 522 -6.81 1.49 11.40
CA ARG A 522 -5.90 0.52 10.77
C ARG A 522 -4.67 1.20 10.15
N MET A 523 -4.87 2.28 9.40
CA MET A 523 -3.76 3.06 8.83
C MET A 523 -2.84 3.64 9.90
N ALA A 524 -3.39 4.24 10.97
CA ALA A 524 -2.59 4.73 12.08
C ALA A 524 -1.76 3.60 12.71
N THR A 525 -2.34 2.41 12.85
CA THR A 525 -1.63 1.22 13.32
C THR A 525 -0.46 0.86 12.41
N LEU A 526 -0.70 0.78 11.11
CA LEU A 526 0.32 0.39 10.13
C LEU A 526 1.41 1.46 9.98
N SER A 527 1.06 2.75 10.04
CA SER A 527 2.05 3.84 10.07
C SER A 527 2.86 3.86 11.36
N TYR A 528 2.26 3.54 12.52
CA TYR A 528 3.01 3.34 13.76
C TYR A 528 3.97 2.16 13.65
N MET A 529 3.54 1.05 13.06
CA MET A 529 4.44 -0.08 12.78
C MET A 529 5.59 0.34 11.86
N PHE A 530 5.28 1.15 10.83
CA PHE A 530 6.20 1.51 9.76
C PHE A 530 7.25 2.54 10.18
N ASP A 531 6.89 3.55 10.98
CA ASP A 531 7.76 4.69 11.31
C ASP A 531 7.95 4.91 12.83
N ASN A 532 7.26 4.13 13.68
CA ASN A 532 7.31 4.23 15.15
C ASN A 532 6.98 5.64 15.69
N ASN A 533 6.18 6.41 14.97
CA ASN A 533 5.85 7.78 15.35
C ASN A 533 4.65 7.81 16.33
N GLN A 534 4.87 8.38 17.51
CA GLN A 534 3.95 8.34 18.65
C GLN A 534 2.54 8.93 18.37
N PRO A 535 2.41 10.07 17.67
CA PRO A 535 1.13 10.57 17.18
C PRO A 535 0.20 9.54 16.56
N TYR A 536 0.71 8.57 15.78
CA TYR A 536 -0.14 7.51 15.21
C TYR A 536 -0.71 6.58 16.29
N LEU A 537 0.08 6.24 17.31
CA LEU A 537 -0.37 5.42 18.43
C LEU A 537 -1.41 6.16 19.29
N ASP A 538 -1.23 7.47 19.51
CA ASP A 538 -2.18 8.29 20.27
C ASP A 538 -3.54 8.39 19.56
N ARG A 539 -3.51 8.55 18.22
CA ARG A 539 -4.70 8.53 17.35
C ARG A 539 -5.43 7.19 17.44
N LEU A 540 -4.69 6.08 17.38
CA LEU A 540 -5.23 4.73 17.52
C LEU A 540 -5.89 4.53 18.89
N ASN A 541 -5.22 4.92 19.97
CA ASN A 541 -5.74 4.77 21.34
C ASN A 541 -7.10 5.43 21.51
N ARG A 542 -7.26 6.65 20.98
CA ARG A 542 -8.51 7.41 21.01
C ARG A 542 -9.68 6.65 20.35
N TYR A 543 -9.43 6.04 19.19
CA TYR A 543 -10.44 5.25 18.48
C TYR A 543 -10.79 3.95 19.21
N VAL A 544 -9.80 3.20 19.69
CA VAL A 544 -10.04 1.92 20.38
C VAL A 544 -10.82 2.13 21.68
N ILE A 545 -10.52 3.17 22.44
CA ILE A 545 -11.28 3.52 23.65
C ILE A 545 -12.74 3.82 23.31
N THR A 546 -12.97 4.62 22.27
CA THR A 546 -14.32 4.95 21.83
C THR A 546 -15.09 3.71 21.41
N PHE A 547 -14.47 2.85 20.61
CA PHE A 547 -15.05 1.58 20.15
C PHE A 547 -15.41 0.65 21.32
N LEU A 548 -14.51 0.49 22.28
CA LEU A 548 -14.72 -0.42 23.41
C LEU A 548 -15.68 0.12 24.47
N ASN A 549 -15.73 1.44 24.66
CA ASN A 549 -16.60 2.08 25.64
C ASN A 549 -18.06 2.18 25.19
N GLN A 550 -18.31 2.28 23.88
CA GLN A 550 -19.64 2.56 23.35
C GLN A 550 -20.43 1.28 23.07
N ILE A 551 -21.28 0.92 24.03
CA ILE A 551 -22.18 -0.25 23.96
C ILE A 551 -23.55 0.16 23.42
N ASP A 552 -24.09 -0.60 22.48
CA ASP A 552 -25.45 -0.44 21.96
C ASP A 552 -26.51 -0.76 23.04
N GLN A 553 -27.64 -0.05 22.99
CA GLN A 553 -28.76 -0.19 23.92
C GLN A 553 -29.91 -0.97 23.25
N TYR A 554 -29.77 -2.30 23.19
CA TYR A 554 -30.78 -3.21 22.66
C TYR A 554 -31.14 -4.32 23.67
N PRO A 555 -32.43 -4.72 23.85
CA PRO A 555 -33.61 -4.35 23.07
C PRO A 555 -34.12 -2.92 23.35
N GLY A 556 -34.32 -2.12 22.31
CA GLY A 556 -34.63 -0.67 22.38
C GLY A 556 -34.35 0.04 21.06
N THR A 557 -34.34 1.37 21.03
CA THR A 557 -33.86 2.15 19.87
C THR A 557 -32.33 1.97 19.75
N PRO A 558 -31.82 1.33 18.69
CA PRO A 558 -30.38 1.09 18.55
C PRO A 558 -29.62 2.40 18.53
N ASN A 559 -28.58 2.50 19.34
CA ASN A 559 -27.61 3.59 19.27
C ASN A 559 -26.34 3.08 18.61
N VAL A 560 -25.55 3.98 18.04
CA VAL A 560 -24.22 3.66 17.51
C VAL A 560 -23.41 2.95 18.61
N GLY A 561 -22.81 1.81 18.30
CA GLY A 561 -22.09 1.03 19.30
C GLY A 561 -21.94 -0.45 18.96
N ARG A 562 -21.46 -1.22 19.93
CA ARG A 562 -21.31 -2.68 19.83
C ARG A 562 -22.23 -3.41 20.81
N SER A 563 -22.67 -4.61 20.43
CA SER A 563 -23.51 -5.46 21.27
C SER A 563 -22.66 -6.39 22.14
N ASN A 564 -22.87 -6.35 23.46
CA ASN A 564 -22.31 -7.32 24.43
C ASN A 564 -23.16 -8.58 24.60
N THR A 565 -24.25 -8.74 23.87
CA THR A 565 -25.13 -9.92 23.95
C THR A 565 -25.05 -10.78 22.70
N ARG A 566 -25.00 -10.15 21.53
CA ARG A 566 -24.98 -10.84 20.24
C ARG A 566 -23.70 -10.61 19.45
N GLY A 567 -22.92 -9.57 19.75
CA GLY A 567 -21.61 -9.31 19.13
C GLY A 567 -21.64 -8.42 17.88
N TYR A 568 -22.81 -7.99 17.43
CA TYR A 568 -22.92 -7.10 16.26
C TYR A 568 -22.45 -5.67 16.53
N ILE A 569 -22.24 -4.93 15.44
CA ILE A 569 -21.95 -3.49 15.45
C ILE A 569 -23.14 -2.75 14.82
N VAL A 570 -23.56 -1.65 15.45
CA VAL A 570 -24.51 -0.69 14.91
C VAL A 570 -23.70 0.51 14.38
N PRO A 571 -23.64 0.71 13.05
CA PRO A 571 -22.91 1.83 12.49
C PRO A 571 -23.59 3.18 12.79
N SER A 572 -22.87 4.28 12.59
CA SER A 572 -23.39 5.66 12.68
C SER A 572 -24.64 5.87 11.78
N PRO A 573 -25.68 6.62 12.20
CA PRO A 573 -27.07 6.45 11.73
C PRO A 573 -27.40 6.99 10.33
N THR A 574 -26.45 7.10 9.40
CA THR A 574 -26.75 7.55 8.04
C THR A 574 -27.19 6.39 7.15
N GLY A 575 -28.49 6.05 7.19
CA GLY A 575 -29.25 5.42 6.10
C GLY A 575 -28.69 4.13 5.46
N SER A 576 -27.78 3.43 6.14
CA SER A 576 -27.06 2.29 5.57
C SER A 576 -27.94 1.05 5.58
N THR A 577 -28.06 0.37 4.43
CA THR A 577 -28.80 -0.89 4.34
C THR A 577 -28.07 -2.00 5.09
N GLN A 578 -28.77 -3.09 5.40
CA GLN A 578 -28.20 -4.28 6.04
C GLN A 578 -26.97 -4.82 5.30
N LEU A 579 -26.98 -4.75 3.96
CA LEU A 579 -25.87 -5.15 3.09
C LEU A 579 -24.63 -4.27 3.30
N VAL A 580 -24.83 -2.96 3.43
CA VAL A 580 -23.77 -1.98 3.66
C VAL A 580 -23.15 -2.18 5.05
N SER A 581 -23.97 -2.37 6.08
CA SER A 581 -23.50 -2.71 7.42
C SER A 581 -22.67 -4.01 7.42
N SER A 582 -23.15 -5.05 6.73
CA SER A 582 -22.43 -6.32 6.66
C SER A 582 -21.08 -6.23 5.98
N LEU A 583 -21.00 -5.56 4.82
CA LEU A 583 -19.75 -5.32 4.10
C LEU A 583 -18.70 -4.72 5.05
N PHE A 584 -19.07 -3.69 5.80
CA PHE A 584 -18.11 -3.03 6.68
C PHE A 584 -17.58 -3.98 7.75
N THR A 585 -18.49 -4.67 8.41
CA THR A 585 -18.18 -5.52 9.56
C THR A 585 -17.52 -6.86 9.23
N THR A 586 -17.68 -7.42 8.02
CA THR A 586 -17.00 -8.67 7.63
C THR A 586 -15.68 -8.41 6.91
N THR A 587 -15.54 -7.24 6.29
CA THR A 587 -14.38 -6.91 5.46
C THR A 587 -13.38 -6.02 6.17
N TYR A 588 -13.83 -4.94 6.80
CA TYR A 588 -12.94 -3.91 7.35
C TYR A 588 -12.58 -4.19 8.81
N TYR A 589 -13.56 -4.49 9.66
CA TYR A 589 -13.32 -4.64 11.10
C TYR A 589 -12.39 -5.80 11.46
N PRO A 590 -12.57 -7.03 10.96
CA PRO A 590 -11.74 -8.15 11.38
C PRO A 590 -10.27 -7.92 11.02
N GLY A 591 -10.00 -7.49 9.77
CA GLY A 591 -8.64 -7.16 9.33
C GLY A 591 -8.02 -6.00 10.13
N ALA A 592 -8.78 -4.93 10.35
CA ALA A 592 -8.31 -3.78 11.13
C ALA A 592 -8.00 -4.14 12.58
N ILE A 593 -8.92 -4.84 13.26
CA ILE A 593 -8.74 -5.23 14.66
C ILE A 593 -7.55 -6.19 14.81
N VAL A 594 -7.38 -7.13 13.89
CA VAL A 594 -6.22 -8.03 13.90
C VAL A 594 -4.91 -7.28 13.74
N ASP A 595 -4.83 -6.33 12.81
CA ASP A 595 -3.63 -5.51 12.65
C ASP A 595 -3.36 -4.65 13.90
N ILE A 596 -4.40 -4.08 14.53
CA ILE A 596 -4.28 -3.37 15.81
C ILE A 596 -3.72 -4.29 16.90
N LEU A 597 -4.28 -5.48 17.05
CA LEU A 597 -3.82 -6.48 18.02
C LEU A 597 -2.38 -6.93 17.73
N ARG A 598 -1.98 -6.99 16.47
CA ARG A 598 -0.63 -7.45 16.08
C ARG A 598 0.44 -6.39 16.29
N HIS A 599 0.16 -5.14 15.99
CA HIS A 599 1.19 -4.10 15.86
C HIS A 599 1.24 -3.12 17.04
N THR A 600 0.28 -3.19 17.96
CA THR A 600 0.43 -2.54 19.27
C THR A 600 1.36 -3.34 20.19
N PRO A 601 2.13 -2.69 21.09
CA PRO A 601 3.02 -3.37 22.02
C PRO A 601 2.33 -4.53 22.79
N PRO A 602 3.05 -5.61 23.17
CA PRO A 602 2.43 -6.77 23.81
C PRO A 602 1.59 -6.47 25.05
N ASN A 603 2.06 -5.58 25.92
CA ASN A 603 1.37 -5.16 27.15
C ASN A 603 0.69 -3.80 27.01
N HIS A 604 0.31 -3.43 25.78
CA HIS A 604 -0.27 -2.12 25.52
C HIS A 604 -1.63 -1.96 26.21
N VAL A 605 -1.83 -0.81 26.84
CA VAL A 605 -3.09 -0.40 27.45
C VAL A 605 -3.59 0.83 26.70
N PHE A 606 -4.77 0.71 26.10
CA PHE A 606 -5.41 1.79 25.37
C PHE A 606 -5.93 2.83 26.36
N THR A 607 -5.28 4.00 26.39
CA THR A 607 -5.65 5.15 27.23
C THR A 607 -5.59 6.44 26.40
N SER A 608 -6.42 7.43 26.76
CA SER A 608 -6.45 8.73 26.07
C SER A 608 -6.75 9.85 27.06
N PRO A 609 -6.01 10.97 27.02
CA PRO A 609 -6.32 12.14 27.84
C PRO A 609 -7.72 12.72 27.60
N LEU A 610 -8.32 12.47 26.43
CA LEU A 610 -9.68 12.93 26.09
C LEU A 610 -10.78 12.11 26.77
N TYR A 611 -10.45 10.92 27.27
CA TYR A 611 -11.38 9.99 27.92
C TYR A 611 -10.81 9.55 29.27
N PRO A 612 -10.66 10.48 30.24
CA PRO A 612 -10.01 10.19 31.51
C PRO A 612 -10.78 9.11 32.28
N GLY A 613 -10.03 8.16 32.86
CA GLY A 613 -10.57 7.05 33.63
C GLY A 613 -10.98 5.82 32.80
N LEU A 614 -10.97 5.92 31.47
CA LEU A 614 -11.16 4.75 30.60
C LEU A 614 -9.81 4.10 30.26
N SER A 615 -9.77 2.78 30.36
CA SER A 615 -8.58 1.97 30.09
C SER A 615 -9.02 0.60 29.60
N PHE A 616 -8.48 0.18 28.45
CA PHE A 616 -8.77 -1.14 27.88
C PHE A 616 -7.49 -1.85 27.49
N THR A 617 -7.52 -3.17 27.53
CA THR A 617 -6.42 -4.05 27.14
C THR A 617 -6.60 -4.57 25.72
N LYS A 618 -5.57 -5.24 25.21
CA LYS A 618 -5.66 -5.99 23.95
C LYS A 618 -6.65 -7.16 24.04
N GLU A 619 -6.90 -7.70 25.23
CA GLU A 619 -7.88 -8.77 25.43
C GLU A 619 -9.30 -8.25 25.24
N ASP A 620 -9.63 -7.07 25.78
CA ASP A 620 -10.95 -6.46 25.58
C ASP A 620 -11.27 -6.26 24.09
N LEU A 621 -10.25 -5.91 23.29
CA LEU A 621 -10.37 -5.78 21.85
C LEU A 621 -10.50 -7.14 21.13
N ALA A 622 -9.74 -8.15 21.56
CA ALA A 622 -9.85 -9.51 21.01
C ALA A 622 -11.22 -10.13 21.30
N ASP A 623 -11.79 -9.87 22.48
CA ASP A 623 -13.12 -10.33 22.85
C ASP A 623 -14.21 -9.68 21.99
N ALA A 624 -14.08 -8.37 21.69
CA ALA A 624 -15.00 -7.70 20.77
C ALA A 624 -14.96 -8.34 19.36
N LEU A 625 -13.77 -8.76 18.89
CA LEU A 625 -13.61 -9.49 17.63
C LEU A 625 -14.24 -10.89 17.68
N GLU A 626 -14.09 -11.61 18.79
CA GLU A 626 -14.72 -12.92 18.99
C GLU A 626 -16.24 -12.82 18.91
N GLY A 627 -16.84 -11.88 19.64
CA GLY A 627 -18.28 -11.61 19.58
C GLY A 627 -18.75 -11.25 18.17
N LEU A 628 -18.01 -10.38 17.48
CA LEU A 628 -18.28 -9.99 16.10
C LEU A 628 -18.32 -11.21 15.17
N ALA A 629 -17.36 -12.12 15.30
CA ALA A 629 -17.31 -13.30 14.47
C ALA A 629 -18.41 -14.32 14.79
N TYR A 630 -18.78 -14.51 16.07
CA TYR A 630 -19.95 -15.31 16.45
C TYR A 630 -21.22 -14.79 15.76
N PHE A 631 -21.45 -13.48 15.81
CA PHE A 631 -22.58 -12.87 15.12
C PHE A 631 -22.55 -13.15 13.63
N TYR A 632 -21.48 -12.79 12.94
CA TYR A 632 -21.46 -12.83 11.49
C TYR A 632 -21.51 -14.26 10.95
N MET A 633 -20.65 -15.13 11.47
CA MET A 633 -20.50 -16.48 10.95
C MET A 633 -21.66 -17.39 11.33
N LYS A 634 -22.23 -17.27 12.54
CA LYS A 634 -23.26 -18.22 13.02
C LYS A 634 -24.67 -17.66 13.01
N GLU A 635 -24.84 -16.35 13.16
CA GLU A 635 -26.16 -15.72 13.16
C GLU A 635 -26.49 -15.04 11.83
N ALA A 636 -25.58 -14.24 11.26
CA ALA A 636 -25.89 -13.38 10.13
C ALA A 636 -25.93 -14.13 8.80
N TYR A 637 -24.91 -14.95 8.49
CA TYR A 637 -24.90 -15.73 7.27
C TYR A 637 -25.95 -16.85 7.27
N VAL A 638 -26.46 -17.15 6.09
CA VAL A 638 -27.26 -18.34 5.77
C VAL A 638 -26.43 -19.20 4.84
N TYR A 639 -26.33 -20.49 5.17
CA TYR A 639 -25.57 -21.49 4.41
C TYR A 639 -26.57 -22.49 3.83
N PRO A 640 -27.11 -22.25 2.63
CA PRO A 640 -28.06 -23.17 2.03
C PRO A 640 -27.38 -24.49 1.65
N GLN A 641 -28.17 -25.56 1.52
CA GLN A 641 -27.67 -26.86 1.05
C GLN A 641 -27.20 -26.81 -0.41
N SER A 642 -27.80 -25.93 -1.22
CA SER A 642 -27.44 -25.67 -2.60
C SER A 642 -27.47 -24.17 -2.87
N GLY A 643 -26.56 -23.67 -3.68
CA GLY A 643 -26.38 -22.24 -3.95
C GLY A 643 -25.38 -21.56 -3.01
N LYS A 644 -25.20 -20.25 -3.19
CA LYS A 644 -24.21 -19.46 -2.46
C LYS A 644 -24.70 -19.11 -1.05
N PRO A 645 -23.80 -19.04 -0.06
CA PRO A 645 -24.11 -18.37 1.20
C PRO A 645 -24.55 -16.92 0.96
N TYR A 646 -25.45 -16.41 1.81
CA TYR A 646 -25.93 -15.04 1.75
C TYR A 646 -26.17 -14.49 3.16
N ILE A 647 -26.19 -13.17 3.29
CA ILE A 647 -26.33 -12.50 4.58
C ILE A 647 -27.82 -12.21 4.83
N GLN A 648 -28.31 -12.60 6.01
CA GLN A 648 -29.67 -12.34 6.45
C GLN A 648 -29.73 -12.19 7.97
N TYR A 649 -29.87 -10.94 8.43
CA TYR A 649 -30.06 -10.56 9.82
C TYR A 649 -30.83 -9.24 9.90
N LEU A 650 -31.67 -9.09 10.92
CA LEU A 650 -32.25 -7.82 11.31
C LEU A 650 -32.00 -7.69 12.81
N TYR A 651 -31.63 -6.49 13.26
CA TYR A 651 -31.40 -6.26 14.69
C TYR A 651 -32.71 -6.45 15.48
N ASP A 652 -33.88 -6.18 14.86
CA ASP A 652 -35.20 -6.02 15.51
C ASP A 652 -36.49 -6.55 14.78
N THR A 653 -36.69 -6.53 13.45
CA THR A 653 -38.00 -6.96 12.82
C THR A 653 -37.89 -7.78 11.52
N LEU A 654 -38.98 -8.39 11.04
CA LEU A 654 -39.08 -9.41 9.98
C LEU A 654 -38.54 -9.01 8.58
N ASN A 655 -37.80 -9.95 7.97
CA ASN A 655 -37.56 -10.17 6.53
C ASN A 655 -37.48 -8.93 5.62
N TYR A 656 -36.30 -8.31 5.59
CA TYR A 656 -35.75 -7.87 4.31
C TYR A 656 -34.89 -9.02 3.78
N VAL A 657 -35.44 -9.76 2.82
CA VAL A 657 -34.61 -10.53 1.91
C VAL A 657 -34.27 -9.54 0.81
N ASP A 658 -33.00 -9.31 0.54
CA ASP A 658 -32.62 -8.89 -0.81
C ASP A 658 -32.29 -10.16 -1.60
N PRO A 659 -33.28 -10.80 -2.25
CA PRO A 659 -33.02 -11.98 -3.08
C PRO A 659 -32.22 -11.63 -4.34
N GLY A 660 -31.90 -10.35 -4.59
CA GLY A 660 -31.22 -9.86 -5.77
C GLY A 660 -29.75 -9.49 -5.59
N SER A 661 -29.19 -9.46 -4.38
CA SER A 661 -27.81 -8.98 -4.15
C SER A 661 -26.98 -9.79 -3.13
N GLY A 662 -27.06 -11.13 -3.20
CA GLY A 662 -26.34 -12.09 -2.34
C GLY A 662 -24.81 -12.07 -2.39
N ARG A 663 -24.20 -10.94 -2.05
CA ARG A 663 -22.76 -10.70 -2.08
C ARG A 663 -22.12 -11.22 -0.80
N VAL A 664 -21.18 -12.15 -0.95
CA VAL A 664 -20.29 -12.60 0.13
C VAL A 664 -19.08 -11.67 0.14
N TYR A 665 -18.95 -10.86 1.19
CA TYR A 665 -17.87 -9.87 1.36
C TYR A 665 -16.76 -10.34 2.31
N ASP A 666 -16.88 -11.58 2.79
CA ASP A 666 -16.02 -12.12 3.83
C ASP A 666 -14.56 -12.24 3.37
N THR A 667 -13.67 -11.78 4.22
CA THR A 667 -12.22 -11.90 4.00
C THR A 667 -11.66 -13.18 4.61
N GLY A 668 -12.42 -14.00 5.33
CA GLY A 668 -11.93 -15.16 6.09
C GLY A 668 -11.30 -14.82 7.44
N MET A 669 -10.88 -13.56 7.66
CA MET A 669 -10.15 -13.16 8.88
C MET A 669 -10.99 -13.34 10.15
N GLY A 670 -12.27 -12.98 10.11
CA GLY A 670 -13.16 -13.16 11.28
C GLY A 670 -13.33 -14.63 11.66
N ALA A 671 -13.49 -15.52 10.67
CA ALA A 671 -13.61 -16.96 10.89
C ALA A 671 -12.33 -17.57 11.48
N ALA A 672 -11.17 -17.20 10.93
CA ALA A 672 -9.86 -17.63 11.42
C ALA A 672 -9.65 -17.23 12.89
N MET A 673 -9.86 -15.95 13.21
CA MET A 673 -9.68 -15.43 14.56
C MET A 673 -10.66 -16.04 15.57
N ALA A 674 -11.92 -16.27 15.17
CA ALA A 674 -12.90 -16.89 16.05
C ALA A 674 -12.54 -18.35 16.38
N PHE A 675 -12.02 -19.09 15.41
CA PHE A 675 -11.49 -20.44 15.65
C PHE A 675 -10.32 -20.40 16.63
N GLU A 676 -9.40 -19.45 16.49
CA GLU A 676 -8.25 -19.36 17.39
C GLU A 676 -8.60 -18.96 18.82
N LEU A 677 -9.59 -18.07 18.97
CA LEU A 677 -10.01 -17.58 20.27
C LEU A 677 -10.88 -18.61 20.99
N SER A 678 -11.73 -19.33 20.27
CA SER A 678 -12.72 -20.25 20.87
C SER A 678 -12.40 -21.75 20.74
N GLY A 679 -11.54 -22.14 19.80
CA GLY A 679 -11.27 -23.54 19.43
C GLY A 679 -12.38 -24.20 18.59
N ASP A 680 -13.41 -23.46 18.22
CA ASP A 680 -14.59 -24.00 17.56
C ASP A 680 -14.37 -24.16 16.04
N THR A 681 -14.14 -25.40 15.61
CA THR A 681 -13.88 -25.76 14.21
C THR A 681 -15.06 -25.48 13.27
N GLN A 682 -16.25 -25.19 13.80
CA GLN A 682 -17.38 -24.76 12.98
C GLN A 682 -17.07 -23.46 12.24
N PHE A 683 -16.28 -22.54 12.84
CA PHE A 683 -15.87 -21.31 12.16
C PHE A 683 -15.06 -21.58 10.90
N LEU A 684 -14.12 -22.54 10.94
CA LEU A 684 -13.34 -22.94 9.76
C LEU A 684 -14.21 -23.58 8.69
N THR A 685 -15.14 -24.45 9.09
CA THR A 685 -16.08 -25.11 8.18
C THR A 685 -16.99 -24.11 7.47
N LEU A 686 -17.52 -23.13 8.20
CA LEU A 686 -18.37 -22.08 7.65
C LEU A 686 -17.56 -21.09 6.78
N GLY A 687 -16.35 -20.75 7.21
CA GLY A 687 -15.42 -19.90 6.45
C GLY A 687 -15.03 -20.52 5.12
N ALA A 688 -14.70 -21.81 5.08
CA ALA A 688 -14.34 -22.51 3.84
C ALA A 688 -15.42 -22.40 2.76
N LYS A 689 -16.70 -22.51 3.17
CA LYS A 689 -17.86 -22.33 2.28
C LYS A 689 -17.97 -20.89 1.76
N LEU A 690 -17.59 -19.89 2.55
CA LEU A 690 -17.57 -18.50 2.08
C LEU A 690 -16.42 -18.28 1.08
N ALA A 691 -15.21 -18.73 1.40
CA ALA A 691 -13.99 -18.52 0.62
C ALA A 691 -14.12 -18.97 -0.86
N VAL A 692 -14.76 -20.10 -1.13
CA VAL A 692 -14.96 -20.60 -2.50
C VAL A 692 -16.08 -19.91 -3.28
N ASN A 693 -16.98 -19.19 -2.61
CA ASN A 693 -18.16 -18.58 -3.22
C ASN A 693 -18.00 -17.09 -3.59
N VAL A 694 -16.81 -16.53 -3.34
CA VAL A 694 -16.47 -15.11 -3.57
C VAL A 694 -16.42 -14.73 -5.08
N ASP A 695 -16.35 -15.71 -5.99
CA ASP A 695 -15.91 -15.52 -7.38
C ASP A 695 -16.88 -14.86 -8.38
N LYS A 696 -18.18 -14.73 -8.10
CA LYS A 696 -19.12 -14.16 -9.12
C LYS A 696 -19.31 -12.66 -8.99
N ASP A 697 -19.05 -12.13 -7.80
CA ASP A 697 -19.42 -10.77 -7.41
C ASP A 697 -18.22 -10.01 -6.83
N GLN A 698 -16.98 -10.51 -7.05
CA GLN A 698 -15.73 -9.85 -6.66
C GLN A 698 -14.57 -10.17 -7.62
N ALA A 699 -13.61 -9.25 -7.72
CA ALA A 699 -12.39 -9.41 -8.53
C ALA A 699 -11.55 -10.61 -8.07
N PHE A 700 -10.78 -11.18 -9.01
CA PHE A 700 -9.88 -12.33 -8.75
C PHE A 700 -8.93 -12.11 -7.55
N VAL A 701 -8.59 -10.86 -7.23
CA VAL A 701 -7.73 -10.46 -6.11
C VAL A 701 -8.25 -10.88 -4.73
N SER A 702 -9.56 -11.08 -4.58
CA SER A 702 -10.19 -11.53 -3.33
C SER A 702 -9.64 -12.88 -2.86
N ASN A 703 -9.25 -13.75 -3.80
CA ASN A 703 -8.65 -15.04 -3.49
C ASN A 703 -7.31 -14.92 -2.76
N SER A 704 -6.64 -13.76 -2.84
CA SER A 704 -5.27 -13.56 -2.36
C SER A 704 -5.18 -12.56 -1.21
N GLU A 705 -6.31 -12.15 -0.63
CA GLU A 705 -6.33 -11.33 0.57
C GLU A 705 -5.76 -12.08 1.77
N ILE A 706 -5.05 -11.35 2.64
CA ILE A 706 -4.42 -11.90 3.85
C ILE A 706 -5.41 -12.71 4.69
N GLY A 707 -6.62 -12.19 4.92
CA GLY A 707 -7.63 -12.91 5.70
C GLY A 707 -8.01 -14.26 5.10
N ASN A 708 -8.08 -14.34 3.76
CA ASN A 708 -8.57 -15.54 3.09
C ASN A 708 -7.47 -16.59 3.14
N LEU A 709 -6.25 -16.16 2.83
CA LEU A 709 -5.07 -17.02 2.94
C LEU A 709 -4.82 -17.46 4.38
N ARG A 710 -5.17 -16.63 5.37
CA ARG A 710 -5.11 -16.97 6.78
C ARG A 710 -6.11 -18.05 7.15
N LEU A 711 -7.38 -17.88 6.79
CA LEU A 711 -8.41 -18.90 6.98
C LEU A 711 -8.01 -20.25 6.36
N LEU A 712 -7.50 -20.23 5.13
CA LEU A 712 -7.06 -21.44 4.44
C LEU A 712 -5.88 -22.12 5.14
N TYR A 713 -4.95 -21.33 5.69
CA TYR A 713 -3.87 -21.87 6.52
C TYR A 713 -4.44 -22.56 7.77
N ASP A 714 -5.38 -21.93 8.46
CA ASP A 714 -5.94 -22.48 9.70
C ASP A 714 -6.80 -23.73 9.43
N ILE A 715 -7.48 -23.83 8.27
CA ILE A 715 -8.15 -25.07 7.84
C ILE A 715 -7.14 -26.22 7.71
N GLN A 716 -6.00 -25.97 7.06
CA GLN A 716 -4.95 -26.97 6.86
C GLN A 716 -4.27 -27.37 8.17
N ASN A 717 -4.17 -26.44 9.13
CA ASN A 717 -3.42 -26.61 10.38
C ASN A 717 -4.32 -26.69 11.63
N GLN A 718 -5.62 -26.94 11.46
CA GLN A 718 -6.60 -26.87 12.56
C GLN A 718 -6.28 -27.78 13.75
N SER A 719 -5.61 -28.93 13.52
CA SER A 719 -5.20 -29.86 14.58
C SER A 719 -4.10 -29.32 15.49
N GLN A 720 -3.50 -28.17 15.16
CA GLN A 720 -2.45 -27.56 15.95
C GLN A 720 -3.01 -26.58 16.99
N THR A 721 -4.19 -26.02 16.78
CA THR A 721 -4.79 -25.05 17.69
C THR A 721 -5.82 -25.73 18.58
N HIS A 722 -5.66 -25.60 19.90
CA HIS A 722 -6.62 -26.11 20.87
C HIS A 722 -6.97 -25.05 21.89
N VAL A 723 -8.26 -24.90 22.15
CA VAL A 723 -8.78 -24.01 23.19
C VAL A 723 -9.74 -24.81 24.06
N GLY A 724 -9.65 -24.63 25.36
CA GLY A 724 -10.53 -25.30 26.30
C GLY A 724 -10.79 -24.49 27.55
N PHE A 725 -11.76 -24.96 28.33
CA PHE A 725 -12.12 -24.37 29.62
C PHE A 725 -11.64 -25.26 30.75
N LEU A 726 -11.07 -24.66 31.79
CA LEU A 726 -10.58 -25.39 32.95
C LEU A 726 -11.63 -25.51 34.05
N PRO A 727 -11.70 -26.66 34.75
CA PRO A 727 -12.41 -26.74 36.01
C PRO A 727 -11.71 -25.87 37.06
N LEU A 728 -12.48 -25.14 37.85
CA LEU A 728 -11.98 -24.20 38.87
C LEU A 728 -12.45 -24.58 40.26
N ASN A 729 -11.52 -24.49 41.22
CA ASN A 729 -11.85 -24.37 42.64
C ASN A 729 -11.86 -22.89 43.01
N VAL A 730 -12.99 -22.39 43.52
CA VAL A 730 -13.18 -20.97 43.85
C VAL A 730 -13.42 -20.83 45.35
N THR A 731 -12.56 -20.08 46.02
CA THR A 731 -12.72 -19.71 47.44
C THR A 731 -13.08 -18.24 47.54
N ASN A 732 -14.23 -17.92 48.16
CA ASN A 732 -14.63 -16.54 48.43
C ASN A 732 -13.99 -16.08 49.75
N ASN A 733 -13.13 -15.07 49.68
CA ASN A 733 -12.39 -14.54 50.83
C ASN A 733 -13.11 -13.36 51.51
N GLY A 734 -14.29 -12.96 51.01
CA GLY A 734 -15.02 -11.78 51.47
C GLY A 734 -14.59 -10.49 50.77
N SER A 735 -15.40 -9.43 50.91
CA SER A 735 -15.10 -8.07 50.41
C SER A 735 -14.72 -7.98 48.92
N GLY A 736 -15.33 -8.81 48.07
CA GLY A 736 -15.04 -8.85 46.64
C GLY A 736 -13.67 -9.47 46.30
N SER A 737 -13.10 -10.27 47.20
CA SER A 737 -11.88 -11.03 46.99
C SER A 737 -12.13 -12.53 46.86
N TYR A 738 -11.44 -13.17 45.91
CA TYR A 738 -11.56 -14.59 45.60
C TYR A 738 -10.20 -15.21 45.31
N THR A 739 -10.00 -16.45 45.74
CA THR A 739 -8.87 -17.27 45.31
C THR A 739 -9.37 -18.34 44.33
N LEU A 740 -8.83 -18.32 43.12
CA LEU A 740 -9.08 -19.31 42.08
C LEU A 740 -7.93 -20.31 42.08
N SER A 741 -8.21 -21.61 41.95
CA SER A 741 -7.20 -22.64 41.76
C SER A 741 -7.61 -23.67 40.72
N TRP A 742 -6.66 -24.10 39.90
CA TRP A 742 -6.85 -25.03 38.78
C TRP A 742 -5.61 -25.89 38.57
N THR A 743 -5.77 -26.97 37.80
CA THR A 743 -4.64 -27.78 37.34
C THR A 743 -4.17 -27.30 35.97
N ALA A 744 -2.87 -27.02 35.83
CA ALA A 744 -2.29 -26.58 34.57
C ALA A 744 -2.47 -27.66 33.48
N PRO A 745 -3.13 -27.36 32.35
CA PRO A 745 -3.34 -28.32 31.27
C PRO A 745 -2.04 -28.54 30.47
N SER A 746 -1.95 -29.68 29.79
CA SER A 746 -0.83 -29.94 28.88
C SER A 746 -0.81 -28.98 27.70
N GLY A 747 0.36 -28.42 27.39
CA GLY A 747 0.58 -27.59 26.22
C GLY A 747 0.01 -26.16 26.28
N ALA A 748 -0.65 -25.72 27.36
CA ALA A 748 -1.15 -24.34 27.41
C ALA A 748 0.00 -23.33 27.29
N SER A 749 -0.16 -22.36 26.39
CA SER A 749 0.74 -21.21 26.24
C SER A 749 0.19 -19.95 26.91
N LYS A 750 -1.12 -19.88 27.13
CA LYS A 750 -1.78 -18.72 27.74
C LYS A 750 -3.07 -19.11 28.48
N TYR A 751 -3.40 -18.35 29.52
CA TYR A 751 -4.74 -18.31 30.12
C TYR A 751 -5.47 -17.03 29.75
N GLN A 752 -6.80 -17.08 29.80
CA GLN A 752 -7.66 -15.91 29.87
C GLN A 752 -8.71 -16.16 30.95
N VAL A 753 -8.69 -15.34 31.99
CA VAL A 753 -9.50 -15.44 33.20
C VAL A 753 -10.59 -14.38 33.13
N LYS A 754 -11.84 -14.84 33.20
CA LYS A 754 -13.01 -13.99 33.09
C LYS A 754 -13.85 -14.02 34.35
N PHE A 755 -14.48 -12.89 34.66
CA PHE A 755 -15.50 -12.83 35.71
C PHE A 755 -16.76 -12.07 35.30
N ALA A 756 -17.89 -12.46 35.87
CA ALA A 756 -19.18 -11.78 35.68
C ALA A 756 -20.11 -11.99 36.89
N SER A 757 -21.13 -11.15 37.01
CA SER A 757 -22.21 -11.29 38.01
C SER A 757 -23.16 -12.47 37.70
N ARG A 758 -23.05 -13.05 36.51
CA ARG A 758 -23.88 -14.14 36.01
C ARG A 758 -22.99 -15.30 35.54
N PRO A 759 -23.49 -16.55 35.55
CA PRO A 759 -22.77 -17.67 34.98
C PRO A 759 -22.28 -17.38 33.56
N ILE A 760 -21.00 -17.70 33.32
CA ILE A 760 -20.32 -17.46 32.04
C ILE A 760 -20.44 -18.73 31.20
N VAL A 761 -20.88 -18.56 29.95
CA VAL A 761 -20.96 -19.64 28.94
C VAL A 761 -20.10 -19.29 27.73
N PRO A 762 -19.64 -20.27 26.91
CA PRO A 762 -18.81 -19.97 25.76
C PRO A 762 -19.43 -18.91 24.82
N ASN A 763 -20.72 -19.08 24.49
CA ASN A 763 -21.51 -18.10 23.76
C ASN A 763 -23.01 -18.27 24.10
N LEU A 764 -23.83 -17.23 23.91
CA LEU A 764 -25.28 -17.30 24.20
C LEU A 764 -26.11 -18.05 23.13
N ASN A 765 -25.54 -18.22 21.93
CA ASN A 765 -26.12 -18.95 20.80
C ASN A 765 -27.56 -18.51 20.46
N TYR A 766 -27.71 -17.29 19.95
CA TYR A 766 -29.00 -16.82 19.45
C TYR A 766 -29.36 -17.53 18.14
N ASN A 767 -30.56 -18.07 18.06
CA ASN A 767 -31.10 -18.66 16.85
C ASN A 767 -32.00 -17.63 16.15
N LYS A 768 -31.56 -17.15 14.98
CA LYS A 768 -32.33 -16.14 14.21
C LYS A 768 -33.69 -16.63 13.71
N ASN A 769 -33.86 -17.93 13.49
CA ASN A 769 -35.10 -18.49 12.96
C ASN A 769 -36.17 -18.59 14.05
N THR A 770 -35.79 -19.01 15.26
CA THR A 770 -36.70 -19.12 16.41
C THR A 770 -36.73 -17.87 17.28
N LYS A 771 -35.81 -16.93 17.06
CA LYS A 771 -35.62 -15.69 17.84
C LYS A 771 -35.39 -15.95 19.34
N ALA A 772 -34.72 -17.05 19.65
CA ALA A 772 -34.47 -17.48 21.02
C ALA A 772 -32.97 -17.69 21.26
N PHE A 773 -32.52 -17.39 22.48
CA PHE A 773 -31.19 -17.75 22.94
C PHE A 773 -31.20 -19.15 23.53
N GLN A 774 -30.16 -19.94 23.27
CA GLN A 774 -29.91 -21.16 24.04
C GLN A 774 -29.66 -20.82 25.51
N TYR A 775 -28.88 -19.76 25.77
CA TYR A 775 -28.62 -19.25 27.11
C TYR A 775 -29.19 -17.84 27.25
N ASN A 776 -30.21 -17.67 28.11
CA ASN A 776 -30.90 -16.39 28.25
C ASN A 776 -29.94 -15.27 28.68
N PRO A 777 -29.82 -14.16 27.92
CA PRO A 777 -28.92 -13.05 28.24
C PRO A 777 -29.27 -12.35 29.55
N SER A 778 -30.43 -12.56 30.18
CA SER A 778 -30.69 -12.05 31.53
C SER A 778 -30.06 -12.91 32.63
N GLN A 779 -29.80 -14.20 32.34
CA GLN A 779 -29.31 -15.19 33.30
C GLN A 779 -27.85 -15.58 33.08
N TYR A 780 -27.34 -15.44 31.86
CA TYR A 780 -25.99 -15.86 31.46
C TYR A 780 -25.22 -14.70 30.83
N THR A 781 -23.90 -14.81 30.77
CA THR A 781 -23.02 -13.90 30.03
C THR A 781 -22.11 -14.71 29.11
N ALA A 782 -21.95 -14.26 27.86
CA ALA A 782 -20.98 -14.88 26.96
C ALA A 782 -19.54 -14.65 27.46
N PHE A 783 -18.63 -15.57 27.19
CA PHE A 783 -17.24 -15.46 27.60
C PHE A 783 -16.58 -14.17 27.09
N TRP A 784 -16.77 -13.85 25.81
CA TRP A 784 -16.28 -12.64 25.16
C TRP A 784 -16.96 -11.34 25.68
N ALA A 785 -18.07 -11.44 26.42
CA ALA A 785 -18.72 -10.29 27.03
C ALA A 785 -18.43 -10.15 28.53
N ALA A 786 -17.77 -11.13 29.14
CA ALA A 786 -17.38 -11.10 30.55
C ALA A 786 -16.13 -10.23 30.76
N ASN A 787 -15.93 -9.75 31.99
CA ASN A 787 -14.81 -8.86 32.31
C ASN A 787 -13.49 -9.62 32.34
N ASN A 788 -12.44 -9.06 31.72
CA ASN A 788 -11.07 -9.54 31.84
C ASN A 788 -10.51 -9.29 33.25
N VAL A 789 -9.54 -10.10 33.63
CA VAL A 789 -8.81 -9.99 34.89
C VAL A 789 -7.37 -9.56 34.60
N PRO A 790 -6.79 -8.61 35.35
CA PRO A 790 -5.39 -8.25 35.18
C PRO A 790 -4.44 -9.30 35.78
N ASN A 791 -3.19 -9.32 35.30
CA ASN A 791 -2.07 -10.08 35.88
C ASN A 791 -2.27 -11.60 35.93
N GLU A 792 -2.76 -12.17 34.84
CA GLU A 792 -2.90 -13.61 34.69
C GLU A 792 -1.52 -14.30 34.73
N PRO A 793 -1.38 -15.43 35.45
CA PRO A 793 -0.12 -16.13 35.51
C PRO A 793 0.17 -16.85 34.19
N LEU A 794 1.45 -17.05 33.88
CA LEU A 794 1.84 -17.97 32.81
C LEU A 794 1.45 -19.41 33.19
N PRO A 795 1.07 -20.26 32.22
CA PRO A 795 0.82 -21.68 32.47
C PRO A 795 2.04 -22.37 33.10
N ALA A 796 1.83 -23.05 34.22
CA ALA A 796 2.86 -23.88 34.85
C ALA A 796 3.00 -25.23 34.14
N SER A 797 3.95 -26.05 34.60
CA SER A 797 4.15 -27.40 34.08
C SER A 797 2.85 -28.22 34.14
N PRO A 798 2.54 -29.03 33.12
CA PRO A 798 1.31 -29.80 33.06
C PRO A 798 1.07 -30.64 34.32
N GLY A 799 -0.15 -30.62 34.84
CA GLY A 799 -0.55 -31.36 36.05
C GLY A 799 -0.26 -30.66 37.37
N SER A 800 0.48 -29.54 37.37
CA SER A 800 0.69 -28.75 38.59
C SER A 800 -0.57 -27.96 38.98
N ILE A 801 -0.77 -27.77 40.29
CA ILE A 801 -1.83 -26.90 40.80
C ILE A 801 -1.32 -25.46 40.75
N GLN A 802 -2.07 -24.58 40.09
CA GLN A 802 -1.86 -23.13 40.10
C GLN A 802 -3.01 -22.44 40.83
N SER A 803 -2.75 -21.21 41.28
CA SER A 803 -3.77 -20.36 41.88
C SER A 803 -3.50 -18.89 41.63
N MET A 804 -4.54 -18.06 41.70
CA MET A 804 -4.45 -16.61 41.71
C MET A 804 -5.49 -16.02 42.67
N THR A 805 -5.16 -14.89 43.29
CA THR A 805 -6.09 -14.15 44.15
C THR A 805 -6.51 -12.86 43.48
N LEU A 806 -7.82 -12.66 43.39
CA LEU A 806 -8.48 -11.49 42.84
C LEU A 806 -9.05 -10.66 43.98
N SER A 807 -9.07 -9.33 43.83
CA SER A 807 -9.59 -8.40 44.83
C SER A 807 -10.27 -7.21 44.15
N GLY A 808 -11.22 -6.58 44.83
CA GLY A 808 -11.89 -5.36 44.33
C GLY A 808 -12.87 -5.60 43.18
N LEU A 809 -13.42 -6.82 43.05
CA LEU A 809 -14.31 -7.16 41.93
C LEU A 809 -15.68 -6.49 42.05
N SER A 810 -16.18 -5.94 40.95
CA SER A 810 -17.44 -5.19 40.88
C SER A 810 -18.71 -6.03 41.13
N CYS A 811 -18.62 -7.36 40.99
CA CYS A 811 -19.71 -8.29 41.26
C CYS A 811 -19.86 -8.69 42.75
N GLY A 812 -19.07 -8.12 43.66
CA GLY A 812 -19.21 -8.36 45.09
C GLY A 812 -19.03 -9.83 45.48
N SER A 813 -19.98 -10.41 46.21
CA SER A 813 -19.93 -11.79 46.73
C SER A 813 -20.56 -12.85 45.81
N SER A 814 -21.02 -12.48 44.61
CA SER A 814 -21.71 -13.38 43.65
C SER A 814 -20.99 -13.49 42.30
N CYS A 815 -19.67 -13.34 42.28
CA CYS A 815 -18.87 -13.46 41.06
C CYS A 815 -18.81 -14.90 40.55
N ASN A 816 -18.99 -15.06 39.25
CA ASN A 816 -18.77 -16.31 38.51
C ASN A 816 -17.47 -16.19 37.73
N PHE A 817 -16.71 -17.30 37.63
CA PHE A 817 -15.38 -17.31 37.02
C PHE A 817 -15.27 -18.42 35.98
N VAL A 818 -14.53 -18.15 34.91
CA VAL A 818 -14.13 -19.14 33.92
C VAL A 818 -12.68 -18.87 33.52
N ILE A 819 -11.88 -19.92 33.40
CA ILE A 819 -10.54 -19.84 32.80
C ILE A 819 -10.57 -20.58 31.47
N ARG A 820 -10.26 -19.84 30.40
CA ARG A 820 -9.95 -20.39 29.09
C ARG A 820 -8.45 -20.57 28.99
N TYR A 821 -7.99 -21.69 28.44
CA TYR A 821 -6.60 -21.88 28.08
C TYR A 821 -6.48 -22.02 26.57
N GLN A 822 -5.34 -21.59 26.04
CA GLN A 822 -5.00 -21.71 24.62
C GLN A 822 -3.71 -22.51 24.47
N HIS A 823 -3.72 -23.42 23.51
CA HIS A 823 -2.54 -24.06 22.94
C HIS A 823 -2.48 -23.64 21.48
N ASN A 824 -1.47 -22.86 21.13
CA ASN A 824 -1.21 -22.48 19.76
C ASN A 824 0.29 -22.56 19.47
N PRO A 825 0.77 -23.59 18.75
CA PRO A 825 2.19 -23.76 18.47
C PRO A 825 2.76 -22.62 17.61
N ALA A 826 1.94 -21.95 16.79
CA ALA A 826 2.36 -20.75 16.05
C ALA A 826 2.65 -19.54 16.96
N SER A 827 2.15 -19.53 18.20
CA SER A 827 2.54 -18.55 19.23
C SER A 827 3.83 -18.92 19.97
N SER A 828 4.26 -20.19 19.89
CA SER A 828 5.38 -20.73 20.67
C SER A 828 6.74 -20.67 19.97
N THR A 829 6.77 -20.38 18.66
CA THR A 829 7.99 -20.25 17.85
C THR A 829 8.30 -18.82 17.43
N ILE A 830 7.53 -17.85 17.90
CA ILE A 830 7.78 -16.43 17.68
C ILE A 830 8.59 -15.94 18.89
N PRO A 831 9.84 -15.45 18.72
CA PRO A 831 10.48 -14.67 19.78
C PRO A 831 9.50 -13.55 20.16
N PRO A 832 9.34 -13.19 21.44
CA PRO A 832 8.55 -12.00 21.78
C PRO A 832 9.02 -10.89 20.85
N SER A 833 8.13 -10.37 19.99
CA SER A 833 8.53 -9.49 18.89
C SER A 833 8.95 -8.14 19.44
N SER A 834 10.13 -8.08 20.07
CA SER A 834 10.94 -6.87 20.14
C SER A 834 11.43 -6.50 18.73
N THR A 835 11.46 -7.46 17.80
CA THR A 835 11.65 -7.19 16.38
C THR A 835 10.34 -6.78 15.75
N ARG A 836 10.02 -5.48 15.90
CA ARG A 836 9.29 -4.73 14.88
C ARG A 836 9.88 -5.09 13.51
N LEU A 837 9.07 -5.02 12.44
CA LEU A 837 9.66 -4.85 11.10
C LEU A 837 10.74 -3.78 11.25
N PRO A 838 11.98 -4.01 10.75
CA PRO A 838 13.04 -3.06 10.97
C PRO A 838 12.53 -1.70 10.52
N SER A 839 12.41 -0.76 11.47
CA SER A 839 12.11 0.62 11.17
C SER A 839 13.03 1.01 10.02
N PRO A 840 12.53 1.67 8.96
CA PRO A 840 13.41 2.40 8.07
C PRO A 840 14.34 3.21 8.99
N ALA A 841 15.65 3.08 8.80
CA ALA A 841 16.58 3.85 9.61
C ALA A 841 16.16 5.32 9.52
N ASN A 842 15.95 5.96 10.66
CA ASN A 842 15.89 7.41 10.70
C ASN A 842 17.29 7.88 10.32
N PHE A 843 17.46 8.23 9.04
CA PHE A 843 18.61 9.01 8.61
C PHE A 843 18.44 10.39 9.23
N HIS A 844 18.87 10.52 10.48
CA HIS A 844 19.20 11.81 11.03
C HIS A 844 20.38 12.34 10.23
N VAL A 845 20.11 13.40 9.49
CA VAL A 845 21.13 14.28 8.92
C VAL A 845 21.89 14.87 10.11
N GLU A 846 23.16 14.49 10.26
CA GLU A 846 24.13 15.36 10.93
C GLU A 846 24.60 16.44 9.95
#